data_AF-A0ABD1ZHH6-F1
#
_entry.id   AF-A0ABD1ZHH6-F1
#
_cell.length_a   1.000
_cell.length_b   1.000
_cell.length_c   1.000
_cell.angle_alpha   90.00
_cell.angle_beta   90.00
_cell.angle_gamma   90.00
#
_symmetry.space_group_name_H-M   'P 1'
#
loop_
_entity.id
_entity.type
_entity.pdbx_description
1 polymer ?
#
loop_
_entity_poly.entity_id
_entity_poly.type
_entity_poly.pdbx_seq_one_letter_code
_entity_poly.pdbx_strand_id
1 'polypeptide(L)'
;MTEKALVVHGIQPEGFLLSTRRRAIERLQKRLLNGDPGGGVPSQELIQAAWDDVILRIVLRTLSDPVEKCRELGIQLIKSVVKVLPQVERTLSHVVPLIAERMGQVPVLEESEDIRLQLVQLVTAMLSAQYPADACEAVADPLVKFLVVGLADQFHEVKKGVCQAVVCVSQRSPRALEAKSEQLLKSLLLNVTHTHSRNKTAWTCVSDYEIDRTEFGKDWSVSSVLAPAVKPLALDRSLSVREAFFAAVARWLGYTDTSSAKKPNPARQEKDPTANLLHLLPLLLLGVTDESSGVAAASLHLVEEVGRVYDQYVSVRFASADKMMMDVDEEITLESSVEDETIGTKKDPAFPVHLLTSPYKGRPSAGCRRMLQDNLKELLKATTRDLREWKKLARIGAARLVHTLLVLAEDHVTDCLDTLLPALISAVSDDDVAVAQQVIGAAQVLGYYVRAEYWLPFILESLADSRSNDAMKANVLVVLSGLLFGTTKNSLPKASVLQLSIALSQPDVRCCDHPAVRCQLLAVLTNLLNVAETIPAPAALNLFLTLLQLQSVEEDAHVQQRASENVETLRRILGPASVNDLYLNFIKELMPVVTAGYEEWIGASPGRALFQTFMKNSGSTVGPYLPAVVNMFSVCLHHDRDPALRISFLQLLDELFENQELGPWWLPLSEQVIMGILIPCGVWRIGKVAAAIRNKAMVALGTFLRHNFCTQVLMLTLVKPEKQFLSVVTSCLDEDYYVDTRRATCHVMQHILRIAGTEMPDNQRNTISVEIQKRLDDSNDSVRLGIVPAIGTFFQTMPSSYTDEAVKSLLSTLLVHMDDTNPQIQGAVCVAAQASAIQMPQLVVDLATKICKEHRTTTYLDQITSLANTVLETSSSEPPAGS
;
A
#
# COMPACT_ATOMS: atom_id res chain seq x y z
N MET A 1 43.54 -72.69 38.06
CA MET A 1 42.94 -73.88 38.71
C MET A 1 41.71 -74.27 37.92
N THR A 2 41.63 -75.55 37.58
CA THR A 2 40.83 -76.14 36.49
C THR A 2 39.34 -76.32 36.80
N GLU A 3 38.54 -75.94 35.82
CA GLU A 3 37.21 -76.32 35.30
C GLU A 3 36.34 -77.47 35.90
N LYS A 4 36.53 -77.96 37.13
CA LYS A 4 35.78 -79.15 37.63
C LYS A 4 35.10 -79.06 39.01
N ALA A 5 34.70 -77.88 39.48
CA ALA A 5 34.09 -77.74 40.83
C ALA A 5 32.77 -76.96 40.94
N LEU A 6 32.01 -76.72 39.86
CA LEU A 6 30.76 -75.93 39.91
C LEU A 6 29.58 -76.59 39.19
N VAL A 7 29.17 -77.80 39.62
CA VAL A 7 27.94 -78.48 39.11
C VAL A 7 26.98 -78.89 40.25
N VAL A 8 27.15 -78.43 41.50
CA VAL A 8 26.32 -78.93 42.63
C VAL A 8 25.20 -77.98 43.11
N HIS A 9 25.14 -76.75 42.64
CA HIS A 9 23.95 -75.91 42.85
C HIS A 9 23.57 -75.29 41.52
N GLY A 10 22.32 -75.48 41.07
CA GLY A 10 21.77 -75.02 39.80
C GLY A 10 21.80 -73.50 39.62
N ILE A 11 23.00 -72.94 39.54
CA ILE A 11 23.34 -71.56 39.27
C ILE A 11 24.05 -71.60 37.92
N GLN A 12 23.44 -71.00 36.91
CA GLN A 12 24.07 -70.88 35.60
C GLN A 12 25.45 -70.21 35.74
N PRO A 13 26.54 -70.76 35.15
CA PRO A 13 27.91 -70.26 35.30
C PRO A 13 28.07 -68.78 34.89
N GLU A 14 27.21 -68.31 33.99
CA GLU A 14 27.22 -66.94 33.52
C GLU A 14 26.89 -65.96 34.66
N GLY A 15 25.87 -66.22 35.48
CA GLY A 15 25.43 -65.34 36.59
C GLY A 15 26.52 -64.97 37.60
N PHE A 16 27.41 -65.93 37.91
CA PHE A 16 28.46 -65.74 38.91
C PHE A 16 29.65 -64.93 38.35
N LEU A 17 30.06 -65.23 37.11
CA LEU A 17 31.10 -64.49 36.37
C LEU A 17 30.66 -63.06 36.04
N LEU A 18 29.36 -62.85 35.81
CA LEU A 18 28.72 -61.54 35.62
C LEU A 18 28.89 -60.63 36.85
N SER A 19 28.53 -61.13 38.04
CA SER A 19 28.64 -60.37 39.29
C SER A 19 30.10 -60.05 39.67
N THR A 20 31.04 -60.91 39.25
CA THR A 20 32.47 -60.76 39.54
C THR A 20 33.12 -59.68 38.67
N ARG A 21 32.82 -59.65 37.36
CA ARG A 21 33.32 -58.59 36.45
C ARG A 21 32.80 -57.21 36.85
N ARG A 22 31.50 -57.10 37.15
CA ARG A 22 30.89 -55.86 37.64
C ARG A 22 31.60 -55.30 38.88
N ARG A 23 31.73 -56.13 39.92
CA ARG A 23 32.40 -55.74 41.18
C ARG A 23 33.87 -55.40 40.97
N ALA A 24 34.54 -56.05 40.01
CA ALA A 24 35.93 -55.75 39.68
C ALA A 24 36.09 -54.35 39.08
N ILE A 25 35.22 -53.94 38.16
CA ILE A 25 35.23 -52.60 37.56
C ILE A 25 34.95 -51.54 38.64
N GLU A 26 33.93 -51.73 39.47
CA GLU A 26 33.59 -50.81 40.57
C GLU A 26 34.73 -50.67 41.60
N ARG A 27 35.38 -51.79 41.96
CA ARG A 27 36.55 -51.78 42.86
C ARG A 27 37.75 -51.09 42.23
N LEU A 28 38.00 -51.35 40.95
CA LEU A 28 39.08 -50.72 40.20
C LEU A 28 38.89 -49.19 40.16
N GLN A 29 37.68 -48.72 39.86
CA GLN A 29 37.35 -47.30 39.86
C GLN A 29 37.60 -46.67 41.23
N LYS A 30 37.11 -47.30 42.31
CA LYS A 30 37.28 -46.78 43.66
C LYS A 30 38.76 -46.71 44.06
N ARG A 31 39.55 -47.74 43.79
CA ARG A 31 40.99 -47.75 44.12
C ARG A 31 41.79 -46.75 43.29
N LEU A 32 41.50 -46.67 42.00
CA LEU A 32 42.23 -45.80 41.07
C LEU A 32 41.98 -44.31 41.35
N LEU A 33 40.75 -43.93 41.71
CA LEU A 33 40.37 -42.52 41.89
C LEU A 33 40.35 -42.06 43.36
N ASN A 34 40.04 -42.95 44.31
CA ASN A 34 39.93 -42.58 45.73
C ASN A 34 41.07 -43.13 46.59
N GLY A 35 41.99 -43.91 46.00
CA GLY A 35 43.07 -44.58 46.72
C GLY A 35 42.62 -45.86 47.44
N ASP A 36 43.61 -46.60 47.94
CA ASP A 36 43.36 -47.74 48.83
C ASP A 36 42.88 -47.26 50.21
N PRO A 37 42.13 -48.09 50.97
CA PRO A 37 41.69 -47.73 52.31
C PRO A 37 42.90 -47.38 53.21
N GLY A 38 43.05 -46.10 53.57
CA GLY A 38 44.16 -45.57 54.37
C GLY A 38 45.31 -44.93 53.56
N GLY A 39 45.30 -45.03 52.23
CA GLY A 39 46.18 -44.28 51.33
C GLY A 39 45.49 -43.01 50.83
N GLY A 40 46.23 -41.91 50.70
CA GLY A 40 45.70 -40.68 50.11
C GLY A 40 45.29 -40.87 48.64
N VAL A 41 44.63 -39.85 48.08
CA VAL A 41 44.27 -39.84 46.65
C VAL A 41 45.55 -39.93 45.80
N PRO A 42 45.65 -40.87 44.84
CA PRO A 42 46.82 -41.01 43.98
C PRO A 42 47.11 -39.73 43.19
N SER A 43 48.38 -39.41 42.96
CA SER A 43 48.75 -38.26 42.12
C SER A 43 48.36 -38.50 40.65
N GLN A 44 48.13 -37.43 39.89
CA GLN A 44 47.72 -37.52 38.49
C GLN A 44 48.77 -38.24 37.62
N GLU A 45 50.05 -38.08 37.93
CA GLU A 45 51.16 -38.75 37.23
C GLU A 45 51.19 -40.25 37.51
N LEU A 46 50.90 -40.67 38.75
CA LEU A 46 50.82 -42.08 39.11
C LEU A 46 49.63 -42.75 38.42
N ILE A 47 48.48 -42.06 38.35
CA ILE A 47 47.30 -42.53 37.61
C ILE A 47 47.63 -42.66 36.13
N GLN A 48 48.31 -41.67 35.52
CA GLN A 48 48.72 -41.72 34.11
C GLN A 48 49.60 -42.94 33.81
N ALA A 49 50.64 -43.18 34.59
CA ALA A 49 51.55 -44.30 34.39
C ALA A 49 50.83 -45.66 34.52
N ALA A 50 50.04 -45.85 35.57
CA ALA A 50 49.27 -47.07 35.78
C ALA A 50 48.20 -47.29 34.69
N TRP A 51 47.58 -46.19 34.24
CA TRP A 51 46.60 -46.19 33.16
C TRP A 51 47.20 -46.65 31.85
N ASP A 52 48.28 -46.00 31.42
CA ASP A 52 48.88 -46.23 30.12
C ASP A 52 49.59 -47.59 29.99
N ASP A 53 50.18 -48.09 31.07
CA ASP A 53 50.96 -49.33 31.03
C ASP A 53 50.11 -50.59 31.16
N VAL A 54 49.10 -50.57 32.05
CA VAL A 54 48.38 -51.80 32.45
C VAL A 54 46.87 -51.63 32.35
N ILE A 55 46.30 -50.58 32.96
CA ILE A 55 44.86 -50.54 33.22
C ILE A 55 44.07 -50.31 31.94
N LEU A 56 44.52 -49.42 31.03
CA LEU A 56 43.82 -49.12 29.78
C LEU A 56 43.53 -50.40 29.01
N ARG A 57 44.53 -51.25 28.77
CA ARG A 57 44.37 -52.52 28.02
C ARG A 57 43.32 -53.46 28.63
N ILE A 58 43.21 -53.48 29.95
CA ILE A 58 42.24 -54.31 30.67
C ILE A 58 40.83 -53.73 30.51
N VAL A 59 40.70 -52.42 30.69
CA VAL A 59 39.42 -51.72 30.63
C VAL A 59 38.86 -51.66 29.19
N LEU A 60 39.70 -51.62 28.16
CA LEU A 60 39.23 -51.67 26.75
C LEU A 60 38.35 -52.90 26.47
N ARG A 61 38.62 -54.04 27.12
CA ARG A 61 37.81 -55.26 26.97
C ARG A 61 36.38 -55.09 27.45
N THR A 62 36.14 -54.16 28.37
CA THR A 62 34.80 -53.88 28.91
C THR A 62 33.91 -53.17 27.89
N LEU A 63 34.47 -52.46 26.90
CA LEU A 63 33.71 -51.76 25.86
C LEU A 63 33.01 -52.72 24.88
N SER A 64 33.57 -53.91 24.72
CA SER A 64 33.02 -54.98 23.87
C SER A 64 32.45 -56.14 24.67
N ASP A 65 32.21 -55.96 25.98
CA ASP A 65 31.63 -57.01 26.82
C ASP A 65 30.21 -57.35 26.33
N PRO A 66 29.82 -58.64 26.23
CA PRO A 66 28.46 -59.01 25.86
C PRO A 66 27.40 -58.43 26.81
N VAL A 67 27.81 -58.06 28.03
CA VAL A 67 26.92 -57.64 29.12
C VAL A 67 26.83 -56.12 29.18
N GLU A 68 25.62 -55.61 28.98
CA GLU A 68 25.34 -54.17 28.96
C GLU A 68 25.86 -53.45 30.21
N LYS A 69 25.60 -53.99 31.42
CA LYS A 69 26.06 -53.38 32.67
C LYS A 69 27.58 -53.32 32.80
N CYS A 70 28.30 -54.27 32.22
CA CYS A 70 29.77 -54.24 32.19
C CYS A 70 30.27 -53.16 31.23
N ARG A 71 29.62 -52.98 30.07
CA ARG A 71 29.92 -51.87 29.15
C ARG A 71 29.66 -50.53 29.80
N GLU A 72 28.50 -50.36 30.44
CA GLU A 72 28.11 -49.15 31.16
C GLU A 72 29.18 -48.73 32.18
N LEU A 73 29.56 -49.64 33.09
CA LEU A 73 30.56 -49.36 34.12
C LEU A 73 31.96 -49.15 33.54
N GLY A 74 32.30 -49.86 32.47
CA GLY A 74 33.55 -49.68 31.72
C GLY A 74 33.67 -48.26 31.15
N ILE A 75 32.62 -47.81 30.47
CA ILE A 75 32.53 -46.45 29.90
C ILE A 75 32.61 -45.40 31.01
N GLN A 76 31.88 -45.59 32.11
CA GLN A 76 31.91 -44.68 33.26
C GLN A 76 33.28 -44.61 33.94
N LEU A 77 33.98 -45.73 34.06
CA LEU A 77 35.36 -45.78 34.58
C LEU A 77 36.30 -44.97 33.68
N ILE A 78 36.33 -45.25 32.37
CA ILE A 78 37.20 -44.52 31.43
C ILE A 78 36.87 -43.02 31.48
N LYS A 79 35.60 -42.65 31.43
CA LYS A 79 35.16 -41.24 31.47
C LYS A 79 35.58 -40.54 32.76
N SER A 80 35.58 -41.25 33.89
CA SER A 80 36.02 -40.70 35.18
C SER A 80 37.53 -40.50 35.24
N VAL A 81 38.30 -41.43 34.66
CA VAL A 81 39.75 -41.35 34.59
C VAL A 81 40.22 -40.26 33.64
N VAL A 82 39.58 -40.11 32.47
CA VAL A 82 39.84 -39.03 31.50
C VAL A 82 39.79 -37.63 32.12
N LYS A 83 38.99 -37.42 33.17
CA LYS A 83 38.91 -36.12 33.88
C LYS A 83 40.13 -35.80 34.75
N VAL A 84 40.92 -36.80 35.13
CA VAL A 84 42.08 -36.65 36.03
C VAL A 84 43.41 -36.93 35.33
N LEU A 85 43.40 -37.49 34.12
CA LEU A 85 44.60 -37.72 33.33
C LEU A 85 45.19 -36.40 32.80
N PRO A 86 46.50 -36.15 32.99
CA PRO A 86 47.20 -35.03 32.36
C PRO A 86 47.17 -35.06 30.83
N GLN A 87 47.25 -36.24 30.20
CA GLN A 87 47.23 -36.41 28.74
C GLN A 87 46.39 -37.61 28.34
N VAL A 88 45.48 -37.42 27.38
CA VAL A 88 44.55 -38.48 26.96
C VAL A 88 44.90 -39.13 25.62
N GLU A 89 46.03 -38.79 25.00
CA GLU A 89 46.48 -39.29 23.70
C GLU A 89 46.37 -40.82 23.57
N ARG A 90 47.01 -41.58 24.47
CA ARG A 90 46.95 -43.05 24.43
C ARG A 90 45.53 -43.57 24.59
N THR A 91 44.73 -42.94 25.44
CA THR A 91 43.33 -43.34 25.63
C THR A 91 42.53 -43.11 24.35
N LEU A 92 42.68 -41.95 23.74
CA LEU A 92 42.03 -41.57 22.49
C LEU A 92 42.39 -42.54 21.35
N SER A 93 43.68 -42.87 21.18
CA SER A 93 44.17 -43.78 20.14
C SER A 93 43.61 -45.20 20.23
N HIS A 94 43.29 -45.70 21.43
CA HIS A 94 42.78 -47.06 21.61
C HIS A 94 41.26 -47.14 21.76
N VAL A 95 40.64 -46.12 22.37
CA VAL A 95 39.19 -46.12 22.65
C VAL A 95 38.40 -45.74 21.41
N VAL A 96 38.79 -44.70 20.67
CA VAL A 96 38.02 -44.20 19.51
C VAL A 96 37.78 -45.28 18.45
N PRO A 97 38.78 -46.10 18.04
CA PRO A 97 38.55 -47.19 17.08
C PRO A 97 37.52 -48.23 17.57
N LEU A 98 37.54 -48.60 18.85
CA LEU A 98 36.58 -49.57 19.42
C LEU A 98 35.17 -49.00 19.50
N ILE A 99 35.04 -47.72 19.83
CA ILE A 99 33.75 -47.03 19.80
C ILE A 99 33.24 -46.94 18.35
N ALA A 100 34.10 -46.66 17.38
CA ALA A 100 33.74 -46.63 15.97
C ALA A 100 33.35 -48.01 15.43
N GLU A 101 33.95 -49.10 15.91
CA GLU A 101 33.52 -50.46 15.58
C GLU A 101 32.10 -50.74 16.08
N ARG A 102 31.76 -50.24 17.27
CA ARG A 102 30.49 -50.51 17.94
C ARG A 102 29.35 -49.59 17.51
N MET A 103 29.64 -48.31 17.25
CA MET A 103 28.65 -47.27 16.96
C MET A 103 28.92 -46.48 15.67
N GLY A 104 30.07 -46.68 15.02
CA GLY A 104 30.43 -46.01 13.75
C GLY A 104 30.16 -46.83 12.49
N GLN A 105 29.39 -47.92 12.60
CA GLN A 105 29.02 -48.79 11.47
C GLN A 105 27.50 -48.83 11.29
N VAL A 106 27.04 -49.16 10.08
CA VAL A 106 25.62 -49.35 9.76
C VAL A 106 25.44 -50.80 9.28
N PRO A 107 24.60 -51.63 9.94
CA PRO A 107 23.81 -51.33 11.14
C PRO A 107 24.66 -51.11 12.40
N VAL A 108 24.14 -50.31 13.34
CA VAL A 108 24.81 -50.01 14.62
C VAL A 108 24.77 -51.24 15.52
N LEU A 109 25.92 -51.65 16.07
CA LEU A 109 26.05 -52.85 16.91
C LEU A 109 25.53 -52.64 18.34
N GLU A 110 25.61 -51.42 18.90
CA GLU A 110 25.06 -51.13 20.22
C GLU A 110 23.56 -50.82 20.15
N GLU A 111 22.74 -51.76 20.61
CA GLU A 111 21.28 -51.65 20.63
C GLU A 111 20.77 -50.68 21.71
N SER A 112 21.46 -50.55 22.84
CA SER A 112 21.04 -49.70 23.97
C SER A 112 21.31 -48.22 23.71
N GLU A 113 20.25 -47.42 23.63
CA GLU A 113 20.36 -45.97 23.41
C GLU A 113 21.08 -45.24 24.55
N ASP A 114 20.94 -45.74 25.79
CA ASP A 114 21.65 -45.23 26.97
C ASP A 114 23.16 -45.47 26.88
N ILE A 115 23.57 -46.64 26.38
CA ILE A 115 24.99 -46.93 26.15
C ILE A 115 25.52 -46.11 24.98
N ARG A 116 24.77 -45.97 23.88
CA ARG A 116 25.14 -45.08 22.76
C ARG A 116 25.38 -43.65 23.24
N LEU A 117 24.49 -43.10 24.08
CA LEU A 117 24.68 -41.77 24.68
C LEU A 117 25.93 -41.71 25.56
N GLN A 118 26.20 -42.74 26.38
CA GLN A 118 27.40 -42.78 27.22
C GLN A 118 28.70 -42.86 26.39
N LEU A 119 28.71 -43.60 25.28
CA LEU A 119 29.84 -43.64 24.34
C LEU A 119 30.13 -42.27 23.75
N VAL A 120 29.08 -41.55 23.32
CA VAL A 120 29.18 -40.17 22.85
C VAL A 120 29.75 -39.25 23.92
N GLN A 121 29.23 -39.30 25.14
CA GLN A 121 29.74 -38.48 26.24
C GLN A 121 31.19 -38.80 26.60
N LEU A 122 31.62 -40.06 26.45
CA LEU A 122 33.02 -40.46 26.64
C LEU A 122 33.92 -39.84 25.55
N VAL A 123 33.52 -39.94 24.28
CA VAL A 123 34.23 -39.30 23.16
C VAL A 123 34.33 -37.78 23.38
N THR A 124 33.22 -37.12 23.70
CA THR A 124 33.22 -35.67 24.01
C THR A 124 34.15 -35.32 25.18
N ALA A 125 34.20 -36.16 26.23
CA ALA A 125 35.09 -35.93 27.37
C ALA A 125 36.57 -36.04 26.99
N MET A 126 36.95 -37.03 26.17
CA MET A 126 38.32 -37.17 25.66
C MET A 126 38.70 -35.97 24.78
N LEU A 127 37.80 -35.54 23.90
CA LEU A 127 38.00 -34.39 23.01
C LEU A 127 38.02 -33.05 23.75
N SER A 128 37.49 -33.00 24.97
CA SER A 128 37.55 -31.81 25.83
C SER A 128 38.83 -31.75 26.68
N ALA A 129 39.49 -32.89 26.90
CA ALA A 129 40.71 -33.02 27.70
C ALA A 129 41.97 -32.60 26.90
N GLN A 130 43.13 -32.58 27.55
CA GLN A 130 44.39 -32.18 26.89
C GLN A 130 45.01 -33.33 26.09
N TYR A 131 45.34 -33.06 24.82
CA TYR A 131 46.02 -33.97 23.89
C TYR A 131 46.74 -33.17 22.78
N PRO A 132 47.81 -33.72 22.16
CA PRO A 132 48.45 -33.13 20.97
C PRO A 132 47.58 -33.32 19.72
N ALA A 133 47.56 -32.34 18.81
CA ALA A 133 46.67 -32.35 17.64
C ALA A 133 46.84 -33.61 16.76
N ASP A 134 48.09 -34.03 16.54
CA ASP A 134 48.46 -35.20 15.74
C ASP A 134 47.83 -36.51 16.25
N ALA A 135 47.58 -36.62 17.57
CA ALA A 135 46.92 -37.80 18.14
C ALA A 135 45.46 -37.94 17.68
N CYS A 136 44.77 -36.82 17.50
CA CYS A 136 43.40 -36.81 16.97
C CYS A 136 43.39 -37.08 15.46
N GLU A 137 44.40 -36.59 14.73
CA GLU A 137 44.56 -36.86 13.30
C GLU A 137 44.80 -38.36 13.03
N ALA A 138 45.58 -39.03 13.89
CA ALA A 138 45.84 -40.47 13.79
C ALA A 138 44.58 -41.35 13.91
N VAL A 139 43.50 -40.84 14.54
CA VAL A 139 42.21 -41.54 14.65
C VAL A 139 41.08 -40.87 13.85
N ALA A 140 41.42 -40.01 12.89
CA ALA A 140 40.44 -39.24 12.11
C ALA A 140 39.37 -40.14 11.46
N ASP A 141 39.77 -41.20 10.77
CA ASP A 141 38.84 -42.11 10.07
C ASP A 141 37.81 -42.78 11.00
N PRO A 142 38.19 -43.48 12.09
CA PRO A 142 37.22 -44.07 13.01
C PRO A 142 36.41 -42.98 13.74
N LEU A 143 37.00 -41.84 14.07
CA LEU A 143 36.29 -40.72 14.70
C LEU A 143 35.19 -40.19 13.78
N VAL A 144 35.48 -39.89 12.51
CA VAL A 144 34.47 -39.36 11.58
C VAL A 144 33.37 -40.38 11.31
N LYS A 145 33.68 -41.67 11.16
CA LYS A 145 32.67 -42.73 11.02
C LYS A 145 31.69 -42.73 12.20
N PHE A 146 32.23 -42.66 13.42
CA PHE A 146 31.43 -42.53 14.64
C PHE A 146 30.54 -41.28 14.63
N LEU A 147 31.10 -40.12 14.27
CA LEU A 147 30.35 -38.85 14.22
C LEU A 147 29.23 -38.88 13.18
N VAL A 148 29.50 -39.37 11.96
CA VAL A 148 28.50 -39.43 10.87
C VAL A 148 27.35 -40.37 11.23
N VAL A 149 27.65 -41.57 11.72
CA VAL A 149 26.61 -42.53 12.11
C VAL A 149 25.82 -42.03 13.33
N GLY A 150 26.50 -41.44 14.31
CA GLY A 150 25.85 -40.84 15.48
C GLY A 150 24.94 -39.65 15.14
N LEU A 151 25.25 -38.87 14.10
CA LEU A 151 24.36 -37.81 13.59
C LEU A 151 23.08 -38.37 12.93
N ALA A 152 23.07 -39.64 12.52
CA ALA A 152 21.89 -40.31 11.96
C ALA A 152 21.08 -41.09 13.02
N ASP A 153 21.47 -41.08 14.30
CA ASP A 153 20.85 -41.88 15.35
C ASP A 153 19.36 -41.52 15.58
N GLN A 154 18.54 -42.51 15.92
CA GLN A 154 17.12 -42.25 16.19
C GLN A 154 16.91 -41.47 17.50
N PHE A 155 17.83 -41.59 18.46
CA PHE A 155 17.76 -40.91 19.76
C PHE A 155 18.35 -39.49 19.72
N HIS A 156 17.57 -38.48 20.09
CA HIS A 156 17.98 -37.08 19.93
C HIS A 156 19.13 -36.63 20.86
N GLU A 157 19.25 -37.21 22.06
CA GLU A 157 20.36 -36.86 22.97
C GLU A 157 21.71 -37.37 22.43
N VAL A 158 21.71 -38.48 21.70
CA VAL A 158 22.90 -38.96 20.98
C VAL A 158 23.33 -37.93 19.93
N LYS A 159 22.40 -37.50 19.06
CA LYS A 159 22.67 -36.45 18.05
C LYS A 159 23.23 -35.18 18.69
N LYS A 160 22.69 -34.76 19.83
CA LYS A 160 23.16 -33.60 20.60
C LYS A 160 24.57 -33.76 21.15
N GLY A 161 24.87 -34.89 21.76
CA GLY A 161 26.21 -35.19 22.24
C GLY A 161 27.23 -35.28 21.10
N VAL A 162 26.85 -35.84 19.96
CA VAL A 162 27.71 -35.95 18.77
C VAL A 162 28.00 -34.57 18.20
N CYS A 163 27.01 -33.68 18.13
CA CYS A 163 27.23 -32.28 17.79
C CYS A 163 28.25 -31.63 18.73
N GLN A 164 28.13 -31.83 20.05
CA GLN A 164 29.12 -31.32 21.00
C GLN A 164 30.53 -31.88 20.75
N ALA A 165 30.65 -33.16 20.39
CA ALA A 165 31.93 -33.77 20.03
C ALA A 165 32.53 -33.14 18.76
N VAL A 166 31.71 -32.87 17.73
CA VAL A 166 32.14 -32.15 16.52
C VAL A 166 32.71 -30.78 16.88
N VAL A 167 32.00 -29.98 17.71
CA VAL A 167 32.49 -28.66 18.16
C VAL A 167 33.86 -28.77 18.83
N CYS A 168 34.04 -29.74 19.74
CA CYS A 168 35.32 -29.94 20.43
C CYS A 168 36.46 -30.23 19.44
N VAL A 169 36.25 -31.09 18.45
CA VAL A 169 37.26 -31.43 17.44
C VAL A 169 37.52 -30.25 16.51
N SER A 170 36.47 -29.59 16.00
CA SER A 170 36.61 -28.43 15.11
C SER A 170 37.41 -27.29 15.75
N GLN A 171 37.29 -27.09 17.07
CA GLN A 171 38.02 -26.03 17.78
C GLN A 171 39.47 -26.40 18.10
N ARG A 172 39.77 -27.68 18.36
CA ARG A 172 41.11 -28.14 18.83
C ARG A 172 41.98 -28.79 17.76
N SER A 173 41.38 -29.55 16.84
CA SER A 173 42.07 -30.37 15.83
C SER A 173 41.25 -30.42 14.53
N PRO A 174 41.04 -29.27 13.85
CA PRO A 174 40.18 -29.18 12.66
C PRO A 174 40.67 -30.08 11.51
N ARG A 175 41.99 -30.27 11.38
CA ARG A 175 42.61 -31.15 10.37
C ARG A 175 42.11 -32.58 10.40
N ALA A 176 41.74 -33.09 11.58
CA ALA A 176 41.19 -34.44 11.72
C ALA A 176 39.82 -34.61 11.01
N LEU A 177 39.15 -33.51 10.61
CA LEU A 177 37.86 -33.54 9.93
C LEU A 177 37.97 -33.25 8.42
N GLU A 178 39.11 -32.74 7.93
CA GLU A 178 39.26 -32.22 6.56
C GLU A 178 38.96 -33.27 5.48
N ALA A 179 39.56 -34.46 5.60
CA ALA A 179 39.47 -35.53 4.59
C ALA A 179 38.06 -36.12 4.37
N LYS A 180 37.14 -35.90 5.31
CA LYS A 180 35.75 -36.41 5.27
C LYS A 180 34.71 -35.31 5.54
N SER A 181 35.14 -34.08 5.31
CA SER A 181 34.39 -32.86 5.56
C SER A 181 33.01 -32.82 4.92
N GLU A 182 32.92 -33.23 3.65
CA GLU A 182 31.67 -33.28 2.90
C GLU A 182 30.63 -34.22 3.53
N GLN A 183 31.05 -35.42 3.95
CA GLN A 183 30.18 -36.43 4.54
C GLN A 183 29.64 -35.97 5.90
N LEU A 184 30.51 -35.35 6.70
CA LEU A 184 30.14 -34.79 8.00
C LEU A 184 29.17 -33.62 7.83
N LEU A 185 29.44 -32.70 6.90
CA LEU A 185 28.60 -31.53 6.65
C LEU A 185 27.22 -31.90 6.11
N LYS A 186 27.13 -32.85 5.17
CA LYS A 186 25.84 -33.42 4.71
C LYS A 186 25.03 -33.98 5.88
N SER A 187 25.67 -34.70 6.79
CA SER A 187 25.02 -35.29 7.98
C SER A 187 24.58 -34.24 8.99
N LEU A 188 25.36 -33.17 9.18
CA LEU A 188 25.00 -32.03 10.03
C LEU A 188 23.80 -31.25 9.45
N LEU A 189 23.77 -31.01 8.13
CA LEU A 189 22.69 -30.29 7.47
C LEU A 189 21.33 -31.00 7.62
N LEU A 190 21.30 -32.33 7.61
CA LEU A 190 20.07 -33.09 7.89
C LEU A 190 19.53 -32.82 9.31
N ASN A 191 20.42 -32.62 10.29
CA ASN A 191 20.02 -32.34 11.67
C ASN A 191 19.62 -30.88 11.91
N VAL A 192 19.99 -29.98 11.00
CA VAL A 192 19.66 -28.56 11.10
C VAL A 192 18.39 -28.22 10.32
N THR A 193 18.12 -28.94 9.22
CA THR A 193 16.96 -28.68 8.35
C THR A 193 15.67 -29.39 8.79
N HIS A 194 15.75 -30.62 9.31
CA HIS A 194 14.57 -31.41 9.72
C HIS A 194 13.93 -30.94 11.04
N THR A 195 12.62 -30.68 11.02
CA THR A 195 11.85 -30.06 12.11
C THR A 195 11.96 -30.78 13.47
N HIS A 196 12.07 -32.11 13.49
CA HIS A 196 12.11 -32.91 14.73
C HIS A 196 13.52 -33.14 15.31
N SER A 197 14.58 -32.87 14.54
CA SER A 197 15.99 -33.05 14.96
C SER A 197 16.73 -31.73 15.19
N ARG A 198 16.07 -30.58 14.96
CA ARG A 198 16.63 -29.23 15.12
C ARG A 198 17.19 -29.03 16.52
N ASN A 199 18.51 -28.94 16.58
CA ASN A 199 19.24 -28.76 17.82
C ASN A 199 20.11 -27.50 17.75
N LYS A 200 19.99 -26.62 18.75
CA LYS A 200 20.82 -25.41 18.89
C LYS A 200 22.32 -25.74 18.89
N THR A 201 22.71 -26.91 19.42
CA THR A 201 24.10 -27.38 19.40
C THR A 201 24.56 -27.76 17.99
N ALA A 202 23.68 -28.29 17.14
CA ALA A 202 24.01 -28.57 15.74
C ALA A 202 24.33 -27.29 14.97
N TRP A 203 23.60 -26.20 15.26
CA TRP A 203 23.90 -24.88 14.69
C TRP A 203 25.28 -24.36 15.07
N THR A 204 25.67 -24.46 16.34
CA THR A 204 27.02 -24.10 16.76
C THR A 204 28.08 -24.95 16.05
N CYS A 205 27.79 -26.21 15.72
CA CYS A 205 28.71 -27.04 14.92
C CYS A 205 28.88 -26.48 13.52
N VAL A 206 27.79 -26.24 12.79
CA VAL A 206 27.86 -25.75 11.41
C VAL A 206 28.46 -24.34 11.37
N SER A 207 28.21 -23.51 12.39
CA SER A 207 28.82 -22.16 12.48
C SER A 207 30.32 -22.19 12.76
N ASP A 208 30.81 -23.18 13.49
CA ASP A 208 32.23 -23.35 13.83
C ASP A 208 32.99 -24.17 12.78
N TYR A 209 32.24 -24.84 11.88
CA TYR A 209 32.79 -25.58 10.77
C TYR A 209 33.35 -24.61 9.72
N GLU A 210 34.66 -24.65 9.47
CA GLU A 210 35.34 -23.73 8.55
C GLU A 210 35.14 -24.17 7.10
N ILE A 211 34.05 -23.68 6.49
CA ILE A 211 33.60 -24.03 5.13
C ILE A 211 34.64 -23.68 4.04
N ASP A 212 35.49 -22.68 4.28
CA ASP A 212 36.53 -22.26 3.32
C ASP A 212 37.81 -23.12 3.38
N ARG A 213 37.98 -24.01 4.38
CA ARG A 213 39.19 -24.82 4.55
C ARG A 213 39.09 -26.24 4.02
N THR A 214 37.92 -26.62 3.53
CA THR A 214 37.62 -27.98 3.14
C THR A 214 37.60 -28.07 1.63
N GLU A 215 38.56 -28.82 1.06
CA GLU A 215 38.46 -29.27 -0.33
C GLU A 215 37.28 -30.24 -0.42
N PHE A 216 36.17 -29.73 -0.92
CA PHE A 216 35.00 -30.56 -1.16
C PHE A 216 35.07 -31.22 -2.53
N GLY A 217 34.40 -32.36 -2.71
CA GLY A 217 34.30 -33.01 -4.02
C GLY A 217 33.63 -32.09 -5.06
N LYS A 218 33.78 -32.43 -6.35
CA LYS A 218 33.21 -31.65 -7.48
C LYS A 218 31.70 -31.38 -7.36
N ASP A 219 30.98 -32.20 -6.61
CA ASP A 219 29.52 -32.13 -6.44
C ASP A 219 29.08 -31.23 -5.27
N TRP A 220 30.02 -30.57 -4.58
CA TRP A 220 29.72 -29.73 -3.43
C TRP A 220 30.26 -28.31 -3.62
N SER A 221 29.37 -27.33 -3.43
CA SER A 221 29.75 -25.93 -3.25
C SER A 221 28.79 -25.25 -2.27
N VAL A 222 29.21 -24.08 -1.76
CA VAL A 222 28.34 -23.23 -0.96
C VAL A 222 27.09 -22.84 -1.74
N SER A 223 27.24 -22.56 -3.04
CA SER A 223 26.16 -22.12 -3.91
C SER A 223 25.15 -23.21 -4.26
N SER A 224 25.59 -24.46 -4.44
CA SER A 224 24.73 -25.57 -4.89
C SER A 224 24.17 -26.40 -3.74
N VAL A 225 24.85 -26.48 -2.59
CA VAL A 225 24.41 -27.35 -1.49
C VAL A 225 24.12 -26.58 -0.21
N LEU A 226 25.08 -25.79 0.30
CA LEU A 226 24.92 -25.16 1.62
C LEU A 226 23.82 -24.09 1.61
N ALA A 227 23.97 -23.04 0.81
CA ALA A 227 23.08 -21.89 0.81
C ALA A 227 21.61 -22.28 0.51
N PRO A 228 21.33 -23.16 -0.48
CA PRO A 228 19.97 -23.67 -0.70
C PRO A 228 19.41 -24.46 0.48
N ALA A 229 20.22 -25.31 1.13
CA ALA A 229 19.77 -26.13 2.25
C ALA A 229 19.40 -25.30 3.49
N VAL A 230 20.13 -24.21 3.75
CA VAL A 230 19.94 -23.38 4.94
C VAL A 230 19.02 -22.17 4.72
N LYS A 231 18.75 -21.75 3.47
CA LYS A 231 17.86 -20.61 3.16
C LYS A 231 16.49 -20.66 3.87
N PRO A 232 15.79 -21.81 3.98
CA PRO A 232 14.50 -21.86 4.68
C PRO A 232 14.57 -21.47 6.17
N LEU A 233 15.76 -21.54 6.78
CA LEU A 233 15.96 -21.31 8.21
C LEU A 233 15.99 -19.82 8.55
N ALA A 234 16.22 -18.95 7.56
CA ALA A 234 16.04 -17.50 7.69
C ALA A 234 14.60 -17.11 8.06
N LEU A 235 13.63 -17.99 7.76
CA LEU A 235 12.20 -17.79 7.99
C LEU A 235 11.64 -18.83 8.98
N ASP A 236 12.50 -19.42 9.82
CA ASP A 236 12.09 -20.42 10.80
C ASP A 236 11.15 -19.83 11.86
N ARG A 237 10.17 -20.61 12.35
CA ARG A 237 9.27 -20.14 13.42
C ARG A 237 10.00 -19.87 14.74
N SER A 238 11.11 -20.57 15.00
CA SER A 238 11.86 -20.44 16.25
C SER A 238 12.83 -19.27 16.21
N LEU A 239 12.63 -18.26 17.08
CA LEU A 239 13.52 -17.11 17.23
C LEU A 239 14.99 -17.52 17.43
N SER A 240 15.23 -18.47 18.34
CA SER A 240 16.58 -18.94 18.65
C SER A 240 17.28 -19.65 17.49
N VAL A 241 16.52 -20.17 16.52
CA VAL A 241 17.07 -20.78 15.30
C VAL A 241 17.51 -19.68 14.34
N ARG A 242 16.68 -18.65 14.15
CA ARG A 242 17.01 -17.50 13.30
C ARG A 242 18.23 -16.73 13.82
N GLU A 243 18.29 -16.47 15.13
CA GLU A 243 19.46 -15.83 15.77
C GLU A 243 20.75 -16.61 15.53
N ALA A 244 20.72 -17.94 15.75
CA ALA A 244 21.88 -18.79 15.54
C ALA A 244 22.27 -18.87 14.07
N PHE A 245 21.28 -18.90 13.16
CA PHE A 245 21.49 -18.92 11.72
C PHE A 245 22.21 -17.66 11.22
N PHE A 246 21.70 -16.46 11.53
CA PHE A 246 22.33 -15.23 11.05
C PHE A 246 23.74 -15.03 11.63
N ALA A 247 23.96 -15.41 12.89
CA ALA A 247 25.29 -15.42 13.49
C ALA A 247 26.25 -16.39 12.77
N ALA A 248 25.77 -17.57 12.36
CA ALA A 248 26.56 -18.53 11.58
C ALA A 248 26.94 -17.97 10.20
N VAL A 249 25.98 -17.40 9.47
CA VAL A 249 26.21 -16.80 8.14
C VAL A 249 27.23 -15.66 8.24
N ALA A 250 27.14 -14.80 9.26
CA ALA A 250 28.13 -13.74 9.47
C ALA A 250 29.56 -14.29 9.67
N ARG A 251 29.71 -15.39 10.43
CA ARG A 251 31.02 -16.04 10.64
C ARG A 251 31.58 -16.70 9.37
N TRP A 252 30.71 -17.23 8.51
CA TRP A 252 31.11 -17.72 7.19
C TRP A 252 31.53 -16.58 6.27
N LEU A 253 31.00 -15.37 6.48
CA LEU A 253 31.44 -14.13 5.81
C LEU A 253 32.65 -13.45 6.48
N GLY A 254 33.33 -14.12 7.42
CA GLY A 254 34.57 -13.63 8.03
C GLY A 254 34.42 -12.92 9.37
N TYR A 255 33.20 -12.72 9.89
CA TYR A 255 33.02 -12.13 11.22
C TYR A 255 33.59 -13.02 12.33
N THR A 256 34.29 -12.42 13.28
CA THR A 256 34.77 -13.10 14.49
C THR A 256 34.38 -12.29 15.72
N ASP A 257 33.82 -12.97 16.72
CA ASP A 257 33.39 -12.34 17.97
C ASP A 257 34.61 -12.02 18.83
N THR A 258 35.02 -10.75 18.82
CA THR A 258 36.18 -10.23 19.57
C THR A 258 35.90 -10.13 21.08
N SER A 259 34.64 -10.27 21.52
CA SER A 259 34.27 -10.20 22.94
C SER A 259 34.57 -11.49 23.72
N SER A 260 34.83 -12.61 23.03
CA SER A 260 35.32 -13.82 23.70
C SER A 260 36.82 -13.69 23.95
N ALA A 261 37.21 -13.57 25.22
CA ALA A 261 38.60 -13.39 25.69
C ALA A 261 39.54 -14.60 25.43
N LYS A 262 39.24 -15.44 24.43
CA LYS A 262 40.14 -16.50 23.96
C LYS A 262 41.02 -15.92 22.87
N LYS A 263 42.33 -15.87 23.14
CA LYS A 263 43.36 -15.48 22.16
C LYS A 263 43.05 -16.15 20.80
N PRO A 264 43.06 -15.41 19.68
CA PRO A 264 42.91 -16.01 18.37
C PRO A 264 43.97 -17.11 18.21
N ASN A 265 43.54 -18.30 17.81
CA ASN A 265 44.46 -19.39 17.53
C ASN A 265 45.38 -18.96 16.38
N PRO A 266 46.71 -18.89 16.55
CA PRO A 266 47.65 -18.42 15.53
C PRO A 266 47.66 -19.29 14.24
N ALA A 267 47.00 -20.45 14.26
CA ALA A 267 46.78 -21.30 13.09
C ALA A 267 45.59 -20.87 12.21
N ARG A 268 44.84 -19.81 12.56
CA ARG A 268 43.76 -19.26 11.72
C ARG A 268 44.37 -18.31 10.67
N GLN A 269 44.43 -18.78 9.42
CA GLN A 269 44.69 -17.93 8.25
C GLN A 269 43.53 -16.93 8.10
N GLU A 270 43.81 -15.73 7.62
CA GLU A 270 42.79 -14.74 7.27
C GLU A 270 41.84 -15.34 6.23
N LYS A 271 40.53 -15.33 6.55
CA LYS A 271 39.48 -15.80 5.64
C LYS A 271 39.32 -14.78 4.52
N ASP A 272 39.16 -15.23 3.27
CA ASP A 272 38.74 -14.37 2.17
C ASP A 272 37.22 -14.12 2.26
N PRO A 273 36.76 -12.93 2.70
CA PRO A 273 35.34 -12.65 2.88
C PRO A 273 34.58 -12.57 1.54
N THR A 274 35.27 -12.59 0.39
CA THR A 274 34.68 -12.42 -0.95
C THR A 274 34.27 -13.73 -1.61
N ALA A 275 34.89 -14.85 -1.24
CA ALA A 275 34.79 -16.12 -1.97
C ALA A 275 33.35 -16.66 -2.13
N ASN A 276 32.52 -16.50 -1.10
CA ASN A 276 31.14 -17.00 -1.07
C ASN A 276 30.10 -15.89 -0.84
N LEU A 277 30.51 -14.63 -1.00
CA LEU A 277 29.75 -13.46 -0.61
C LEU A 277 28.39 -13.37 -1.31
N LEU A 278 28.37 -13.57 -2.63
CA LEU A 278 27.14 -13.49 -3.45
C LEU A 278 26.05 -14.50 -3.04
N HIS A 279 26.42 -15.59 -2.35
CA HIS A 279 25.49 -16.63 -1.92
C HIS A 279 25.10 -16.50 -0.45
N LEU A 280 25.97 -15.94 0.39
CA LEU A 280 25.78 -15.85 1.83
C LEU A 280 25.25 -14.49 2.27
N LEU A 281 25.67 -13.39 1.63
CA LEU A 281 25.23 -12.04 1.97
C LEU A 281 23.70 -11.88 1.87
N PRO A 282 23.01 -12.35 0.80
CA PRO A 282 21.54 -12.31 0.74
C PRO A 282 20.87 -12.96 1.95
N LEU A 283 21.44 -14.07 2.45
CA LEU A 283 20.90 -14.79 3.60
C LEU A 283 21.03 -13.98 4.88
N LEU A 284 22.17 -13.29 5.08
CA LEU A 284 22.36 -12.42 6.24
C LEU A 284 21.44 -11.19 6.18
N LEU A 285 21.29 -10.58 5.00
CA LEU A 285 20.45 -9.40 4.79
C LEU A 285 18.95 -9.69 5.00
N LEU A 286 18.49 -10.92 4.77
CA LEU A 286 17.12 -11.32 5.14
C LEU A 286 16.84 -11.12 6.64
N GLY A 287 17.86 -11.27 7.49
CA GLY A 287 17.75 -11.06 8.93
C GLY A 287 17.52 -9.61 9.31
N VAL A 288 18.00 -8.65 8.52
CA VAL A 288 17.81 -7.21 8.80
C VAL A 288 16.34 -6.84 8.83
N THR A 289 15.49 -7.52 8.06
CA THR A 289 14.06 -7.22 7.95
C THR A 289 13.18 -8.18 8.76
N ASP A 290 13.76 -8.94 9.70
CA ASP A 290 13.05 -9.95 10.49
C ASP A 290 11.82 -9.38 11.22
N GLU A 291 10.76 -10.19 11.33
CA GLU A 291 9.54 -9.81 12.04
C GLU A 291 9.79 -9.51 13.52
N SER A 292 10.82 -10.15 14.11
CA SER A 292 11.30 -9.82 15.45
C SER A 292 12.28 -8.67 15.40
N SER A 293 11.92 -7.55 16.03
CA SER A 293 12.78 -6.36 16.13
C SER A 293 14.15 -6.65 16.77
N GLY A 294 14.21 -7.60 17.71
CA GLY A 294 15.46 -8.03 18.33
C GLY A 294 16.38 -8.76 17.35
N VAL A 295 15.83 -9.67 16.54
CA VAL A 295 16.59 -10.41 15.51
C VAL A 295 17.02 -9.46 14.39
N ALA A 296 16.13 -8.54 13.99
CA ALA A 296 16.42 -7.51 13.01
C ALA A 296 17.61 -6.62 13.44
N ALA A 297 17.57 -6.09 14.66
CA ALA A 297 18.65 -5.26 15.20
C ALA A 297 19.97 -6.02 15.35
N ALA A 298 19.93 -7.27 15.84
CA ALA A 298 21.11 -8.12 15.95
C ALA A 298 21.70 -8.46 14.56
N SER A 299 20.85 -8.73 13.57
CA SER A 299 21.28 -9.01 12.20
C SER A 299 21.89 -7.79 11.53
N LEU A 300 21.32 -6.59 11.74
CA LEU A 300 21.93 -5.34 11.27
C LEU A 300 23.33 -5.14 11.88
N HIS A 301 23.50 -5.38 13.18
CA HIS A 301 24.83 -5.34 13.81
C HIS A 301 25.81 -6.34 13.19
N LEU A 302 25.36 -7.55 12.87
CA LEU A 302 26.21 -8.54 12.18
C LEU A 302 26.59 -8.09 10.77
N VAL A 303 25.68 -7.45 10.03
CA VAL A 303 25.96 -6.86 8.71
C VAL A 303 27.00 -5.73 8.82
N GLU A 304 26.91 -4.90 9.85
CA GLU A 304 27.89 -3.85 10.18
C GLU A 304 29.29 -4.43 10.40
N GLU A 305 29.39 -5.48 11.21
CA GLU A 305 30.67 -6.13 11.46
C GLU A 305 31.25 -6.86 10.25
N VAL A 306 30.41 -7.54 9.46
CA VAL A 306 30.85 -8.16 8.20
C VAL A 306 31.31 -7.10 7.20
N GLY A 307 30.58 -5.97 7.10
CA GLY A 307 30.97 -4.84 6.28
C GLY A 307 32.32 -4.26 6.69
N ARG A 308 32.61 -4.17 8.00
CA ARG A 308 33.93 -3.76 8.52
C ARG A 308 35.04 -4.74 8.12
N VAL A 309 34.79 -6.05 8.21
CA VAL A 309 35.76 -7.08 7.78
C VAL A 309 36.04 -6.98 6.29
N TYR A 310 34.98 -6.82 5.48
CA TYR A 310 35.11 -6.65 4.03
C TYR A 310 35.92 -5.40 3.68
N ASP A 311 35.61 -4.27 4.31
CA ASP A 311 36.30 -2.99 4.07
C ASP A 311 37.80 -3.07 4.40
N GLN A 312 38.14 -3.70 5.53
CA GLN A 312 39.52 -3.98 5.90
C GLN A 312 40.22 -4.86 4.86
N TYR A 313 39.58 -5.95 4.44
CA TYR A 313 40.13 -6.88 3.45
C TYR A 313 40.43 -6.20 2.11
N VAL A 314 39.46 -5.46 1.58
CA VAL A 314 39.58 -4.71 0.32
C VAL A 314 40.68 -3.64 0.47
N SER A 315 40.70 -2.87 1.56
CA SER A 315 41.71 -1.83 1.77
C SER A 315 43.14 -2.38 1.75
N VAL A 316 43.40 -3.55 2.36
CA VAL A 316 44.72 -4.19 2.37
C VAL A 316 45.09 -4.75 0.99
N ARG A 317 44.16 -5.47 0.35
CA ARG A 317 44.40 -6.12 -0.94
C ARG A 317 44.67 -5.13 -2.06
N PHE A 318 43.98 -3.98 -2.07
CA PHE A 318 44.16 -2.95 -3.09
C PHE A 318 45.21 -1.89 -2.74
N ALA A 319 45.49 -1.61 -1.45
CA ALA A 319 46.66 -0.79 -1.09
C ALA A 319 47.99 -1.45 -1.50
N SER A 320 48.05 -2.78 -1.51
CA SER A 320 49.20 -3.53 -2.06
C SER A 320 49.29 -3.49 -3.59
N ALA A 321 48.17 -3.32 -4.30
CA ALA A 321 48.15 -3.21 -5.76
C ALA A 321 48.62 -1.81 -6.23
N ASP A 322 48.19 -0.74 -5.54
CA ASP A 322 48.67 0.63 -5.81
C ASP A 322 50.14 0.81 -5.43
N LYS A 323 50.62 0.17 -4.35
CA LYS A 323 52.05 0.13 -4.04
C LYS A 323 52.89 -0.60 -5.09
N MET A 324 52.35 -1.67 -5.69
CA MET A 324 53.01 -2.38 -6.79
C MET A 324 52.97 -1.62 -8.12
N MET A 325 52.02 -0.70 -8.33
CA MET A 325 52.01 0.19 -9.50
C MET A 325 52.85 1.46 -9.32
N MET A 326 53.09 1.92 -8.08
CA MET A 326 54.00 3.04 -7.82
C MET A 326 55.49 2.69 -7.91
N ASP A 327 55.87 1.40 -7.85
CA ASP A 327 57.27 0.95 -7.97
C ASP A 327 57.80 0.89 -9.43
N VAL A 328 57.09 1.46 -10.41
CA VAL A 328 57.53 1.50 -11.83
C VAL A 328 57.81 2.92 -12.35
N ASP A 329 57.40 3.98 -11.66
CA ASP A 329 57.72 5.36 -12.07
C ASP A 329 58.04 6.25 -10.86
N GLU A 330 59.21 6.06 -10.25
CA GLU A 330 59.80 7.00 -9.30
C GLU A 330 60.95 7.79 -9.96
N GLU A 331 60.60 8.83 -10.70
CA GLU A 331 61.41 10.06 -10.75
C GLU A 331 60.53 11.22 -11.21
N ILE A 332 60.13 12.10 -10.26
CA ILE A 332 60.18 13.58 -10.36
C ILE A 332 59.24 14.23 -9.31
N THR A 333 59.89 14.88 -8.35
CA THR A 333 59.48 16.01 -7.49
C THR A 333 58.39 15.81 -6.42
N LEU A 334 58.88 15.59 -5.20
CA LEU A 334 58.25 15.95 -3.93
C LEU A 334 58.37 17.46 -3.68
N GLU A 335 57.24 18.15 -3.57
CA GLU A 335 57.05 19.28 -2.64
C GLU A 335 55.55 19.61 -2.52
N SER A 336 54.90 19.13 -1.46
CA SER A 336 53.86 19.89 -0.73
C SER A 336 53.44 19.15 0.55
N SER A 337 53.86 19.74 1.66
CA SER A 337 53.16 19.88 2.94
C SER A 337 52.12 18.81 3.31
N VAL A 338 52.55 17.94 4.23
CA VAL A 338 51.68 17.21 5.16
C VAL A 338 51.00 18.23 6.07
N GLU A 339 49.74 18.54 5.78
CA GLU A 339 48.81 19.03 6.80
C GLU A 339 47.98 17.85 7.30
N ASP A 340 48.09 17.63 8.61
CA ASP A 340 47.42 16.64 9.41
C ASP A 340 45.91 16.97 9.48
N GLU A 341 45.15 16.64 8.43
CA GLU A 341 43.69 16.63 8.49
C GLU A 341 43.24 15.41 9.30
N THR A 342 43.13 15.60 10.62
CA THR A 342 42.24 14.82 11.47
C THR A 342 40.90 14.62 10.75
N ILE A 343 40.52 13.35 10.54
CA ILE A 343 39.28 12.87 9.93
C ILE A 343 38.08 13.60 10.55
N GLY A 344 37.74 14.75 9.97
CA GLY A 344 36.55 15.50 10.26
C GLY A 344 35.38 14.73 9.67
N THR A 345 34.60 14.12 10.55
CA THR A 345 33.26 13.61 10.22
C THR A 345 32.44 14.76 9.65
N LYS A 346 32.49 14.94 8.32
CA LYS A 346 31.46 15.70 7.60
C LYS A 346 30.14 15.02 7.98
N LYS A 347 29.34 15.71 8.80
CA LYS A 347 27.98 15.27 9.11
C LYS A 347 27.23 15.24 7.78
N ASP A 348 27.15 14.06 7.18
CA ASP A 348 26.25 13.83 6.07
C ASP A 348 24.85 14.31 6.48
N PRO A 349 24.09 14.92 5.55
CA PRO A 349 22.71 15.29 5.82
C PRO A 349 21.97 14.06 6.37
N ALA A 350 21.25 14.25 7.48
CA ALA A 350 20.57 13.17 8.17
C ALA A 350 19.59 12.49 7.20
N PHE A 351 19.83 11.22 6.89
CA PHE A 351 18.94 10.43 6.04
C PHE A 351 17.52 10.45 6.63
N PRO A 352 16.46 10.62 5.82
CA PRO A 352 15.09 10.66 6.29
C PRO A 352 14.71 9.34 6.95
N VAL A 353 14.65 9.34 8.29
CA VAL A 353 14.36 8.14 9.10
C VAL A 353 13.04 7.47 8.71
N HIS A 354 12.08 8.21 8.17
CA HIS A 354 10.79 7.64 7.72
C HIS A 354 10.91 6.73 6.47
N LEU A 355 11.99 6.83 5.70
CA LEU A 355 12.30 5.92 4.60
C LEU A 355 13.13 4.72 5.05
N LEU A 356 13.66 4.76 6.28
CA LEU A 356 14.29 3.60 6.90
C LEU A 356 13.25 2.85 7.71
N THR A 357 12.99 1.60 7.33
CA THR A 357 12.22 0.69 8.18
C THR A 357 13.04 0.29 9.40
N SER A 358 12.38 -0.08 10.51
CA SER A 358 13.09 -0.78 11.60
C SER A 358 13.87 -1.96 10.99
N PRO A 359 15.16 -2.16 11.30
CA PRO A 359 15.86 -1.79 12.54
C PRO A 359 16.90 -0.67 12.40
N TYR A 360 16.96 0.04 11.27
CA TYR A 360 17.98 1.06 11.07
C TYR A 360 17.82 2.21 12.06
N LYS A 361 18.94 2.60 12.68
CA LYS A 361 19.01 3.79 13.56
C LYS A 361 19.58 5.02 12.86
N GLY A 362 19.98 4.85 11.61
CA GLY A 362 20.67 5.83 10.78
C GLY A 362 21.19 5.16 9.53
N ARG A 363 21.96 5.92 8.75
CA ARG A 363 22.62 5.42 7.54
C ARG A 363 23.63 4.31 7.91
N PRO A 364 23.59 3.14 7.24
CA PRO A 364 24.57 2.06 7.46
C PRO A 364 26.02 2.50 7.20
N SER A 365 27.00 1.79 7.78
CA SER A 365 28.41 2.16 7.63
C SER A 365 28.90 2.09 6.18
N ALA A 366 29.99 2.81 5.89
CA ALA A 366 30.63 2.78 4.58
C ALA A 366 31.07 1.37 4.15
N GLY A 367 31.50 0.53 5.09
CA GLY A 367 31.91 -0.85 4.80
C GLY A 367 30.74 -1.71 4.31
N CYS A 368 29.56 -1.61 4.94
CA CYS A 368 28.35 -2.31 4.46
C CYS A 368 27.94 -1.87 3.06
N ARG A 369 27.96 -0.54 2.83
CA ARG A 369 27.58 0.04 1.55
C ARG A 369 28.53 -0.43 0.45
N ARG A 370 29.85 -0.29 0.64
CA ARG A 370 30.87 -0.74 -0.32
C ARG A 370 30.72 -2.23 -0.63
N MET A 371 30.62 -3.07 0.40
CA MET A 371 30.45 -4.53 0.25
C MET A 371 29.30 -4.89 -0.68
N LEU A 372 28.18 -4.18 -0.55
CA LEU A 372 27.02 -4.41 -1.38
C LEU A 372 27.14 -3.77 -2.77
N GLN A 373 27.65 -2.55 -2.85
CA GLN A 373 27.85 -1.80 -4.10
C GLN A 373 28.76 -2.55 -5.08
N ASP A 374 29.87 -3.11 -4.58
CA ASP A 374 30.82 -3.91 -5.38
C ASP A 374 30.18 -5.18 -5.98
N ASN A 375 29.04 -5.61 -5.43
CA ASN A 375 28.36 -6.86 -5.78
C ASN A 375 26.91 -6.65 -6.27
N LEU A 376 26.49 -5.40 -6.48
CA LEU A 376 25.08 -5.01 -6.61
C LEU A 376 24.36 -5.69 -7.77
N LYS A 377 24.97 -5.74 -8.96
CA LYS A 377 24.35 -6.27 -10.19
C LYS A 377 23.93 -7.72 -10.03
N GLU A 378 24.81 -8.58 -9.51
CA GLU A 378 24.52 -10.00 -9.32
C GLU A 378 23.50 -10.23 -8.19
N LEU A 379 23.60 -9.47 -7.09
CA LEU A 379 22.65 -9.54 -5.98
C LEU A 379 21.23 -9.13 -6.41
N LEU A 380 21.10 -8.03 -7.17
CA LEU A 380 19.82 -7.57 -7.70
C LEU A 380 19.24 -8.57 -8.70
N LYS A 381 20.03 -9.08 -9.64
CA LYS A 381 19.59 -10.08 -10.63
C LYS A 381 19.00 -11.34 -9.98
N ALA A 382 19.65 -11.84 -8.93
CA ALA A 382 19.13 -12.99 -8.19
C ALA A 382 17.82 -12.64 -7.44
N THR A 383 17.76 -11.46 -6.82
CA THR A 383 16.62 -11.06 -5.99
C THR A 383 15.38 -10.71 -6.82
N THR A 384 15.54 -10.03 -7.96
CA THR A 384 14.42 -9.70 -8.87
C THR A 384 13.80 -10.93 -9.51
N ARG A 385 14.59 -12.00 -9.73
CA ARG A 385 14.06 -13.31 -10.12
C ARG A 385 13.20 -13.91 -9.00
N ASP A 386 13.70 -13.90 -7.77
CA ASP A 386 13.01 -14.49 -6.61
C ASP A 386 11.70 -13.73 -6.27
N LEU A 387 11.55 -12.46 -6.65
CA LEU A 387 10.28 -11.71 -6.58
C LEU A 387 9.16 -12.35 -7.41
N ARG A 388 9.48 -13.13 -8.45
CA ARG A 388 8.51 -13.77 -9.34
C ARG A 388 8.25 -15.24 -8.98
N GLU A 389 8.75 -15.71 -7.84
CA GLU A 389 8.62 -17.10 -7.42
C GLU A 389 7.17 -17.46 -7.05
N TRP A 390 6.72 -18.68 -7.37
CA TRP A 390 5.34 -19.09 -7.05
C TRP A 390 5.10 -19.27 -5.55
N LYS A 391 6.15 -19.46 -4.76
CA LYS A 391 6.07 -19.62 -3.30
C LYS A 391 6.00 -18.26 -2.59
N LYS A 392 4.91 -18.00 -1.88
CA LYS A 392 4.70 -16.79 -1.04
C LYS A 392 5.91 -16.42 -0.16
N LEU A 393 6.44 -17.39 0.60
CA LEU A 393 7.58 -17.14 1.50
C LEU A 393 8.87 -16.71 0.76
N ALA A 394 9.05 -17.14 -0.49
CA ALA A 394 10.18 -16.70 -1.29
C ALA A 394 9.99 -15.27 -1.78
N ARG A 395 8.81 -14.92 -2.27
CA ARG A 395 8.50 -13.55 -2.73
C ARG A 395 8.61 -12.51 -1.62
N ILE A 396 8.08 -12.81 -0.43
CA ILE A 396 8.19 -11.87 0.70
C ILE A 396 9.62 -11.69 1.18
N GLY A 397 10.42 -12.76 1.19
CA GLY A 397 11.86 -12.66 1.45
C GLY A 397 12.56 -11.80 0.41
N ALA A 398 12.23 -11.99 -0.88
CA ALA A 398 12.80 -11.21 -1.97
C ALA A 398 12.42 -9.73 -1.89
N ALA A 399 11.15 -9.39 -1.62
CA ALA A 399 10.71 -7.99 -1.50
C ALA A 399 11.39 -7.25 -0.34
N ARG A 400 11.48 -7.91 0.82
CA ARG A 400 12.24 -7.42 1.98
C ARG A 400 13.72 -7.24 1.67
N LEU A 401 14.30 -8.18 0.93
CA LEU A 401 15.69 -8.10 0.50
C LEU A 401 15.90 -6.94 -0.47
N VAL A 402 15.04 -6.74 -1.48
CA VAL A 402 15.14 -5.59 -2.41
C VAL A 402 15.17 -4.28 -1.64
N HIS A 403 14.26 -4.06 -0.68
CA HIS A 403 14.29 -2.86 0.15
C HIS A 403 15.66 -2.68 0.84
N THR A 404 16.17 -3.74 1.48
CA THR A 404 17.48 -3.71 2.15
C THR A 404 18.63 -3.44 1.19
N LEU A 405 18.60 -4.03 -0.01
CA LEU A 405 19.60 -3.79 -1.04
C LEU A 405 19.61 -2.32 -1.44
N LEU A 406 18.44 -1.69 -1.62
CA LEU A 406 18.36 -0.28 -2.03
C LEU A 406 18.83 0.69 -0.94
N VAL A 407 18.58 0.38 0.33
CA VAL A 407 19.11 1.18 1.46
C VAL A 407 20.65 1.19 1.46
N LEU A 408 21.27 0.06 1.11
CA LEU A 408 22.73 -0.09 1.09
C LEU A 408 23.38 0.33 -0.23
N ALA A 409 22.67 0.18 -1.35
CA ALA A 409 23.17 0.49 -2.68
C ALA A 409 23.25 1.99 -2.93
N GLU A 410 22.28 2.74 -2.40
CA GLU A 410 22.14 4.17 -2.61
C GLU A 410 22.03 4.51 -4.11
N ASP A 411 22.75 5.53 -4.57
CA ASP A 411 22.75 5.97 -5.97
C ASP A 411 23.40 4.99 -6.95
N HIS A 412 24.16 3.99 -6.48
CA HIS A 412 24.81 2.98 -7.33
C HIS A 412 23.79 2.07 -8.04
N VAL A 413 22.55 2.04 -7.55
CA VAL A 413 21.45 1.33 -8.20
C VAL A 413 21.03 1.95 -9.55
N THR A 414 21.49 3.17 -9.85
CA THR A 414 21.19 3.88 -11.12
C THR A 414 21.52 3.03 -12.35
N ASP A 415 22.61 2.25 -12.30
CA ASP A 415 23.04 1.38 -13.41
C ASP A 415 22.20 0.09 -13.57
N CYS A 416 21.22 -0.14 -12.69
CA CYS A 416 20.40 -1.35 -12.64
C CYS A 416 18.90 -1.07 -12.79
N LEU A 417 18.52 0.17 -13.16
CA LEU A 417 17.11 0.59 -13.25
C LEU A 417 16.32 -0.18 -14.31
N ASP A 418 16.97 -0.55 -15.41
CA ASP A 418 16.42 -1.34 -16.52
C ASP A 418 15.89 -2.71 -16.07
N THR A 419 16.53 -3.31 -15.08
CA THR A 419 16.16 -4.59 -14.49
C THR A 419 15.23 -4.40 -13.28
N LEU A 420 15.51 -3.38 -12.46
CA LEU A 420 14.82 -3.17 -11.19
C LEU A 420 13.40 -2.62 -11.38
N LEU A 421 13.21 -1.55 -12.17
CA LEU A 421 11.90 -0.91 -12.30
C LEU A 421 10.83 -1.86 -12.86
N PRO A 422 11.09 -2.65 -13.92
CA PRO A 422 10.12 -3.64 -14.38
C PRO A 422 9.81 -4.73 -13.34
N ALA A 423 10.78 -5.09 -12.49
CA ALA A 423 10.56 -6.04 -11.41
C ALA A 423 9.64 -5.44 -10.31
N LEU A 424 9.85 -4.18 -9.92
CA LEU A 424 8.99 -3.48 -8.96
C LEU A 424 7.57 -3.29 -9.50
N ILE A 425 7.43 -2.84 -10.76
CA ILE A 425 6.12 -2.65 -11.42
C ILE A 425 5.36 -3.98 -11.49
N SER A 426 6.04 -5.09 -11.78
CA SER A 426 5.40 -6.40 -11.79
C SER A 426 5.01 -6.90 -10.39
N ALA A 427 5.77 -6.56 -9.35
CA ALA A 427 5.59 -7.10 -7.99
C ALA A 427 4.65 -6.27 -7.11
N VAL A 428 4.32 -5.03 -7.50
CA VAL A 428 3.49 -4.14 -6.67
C VAL A 428 2.03 -4.56 -6.57
N SER A 429 1.56 -5.40 -7.50
CA SER A 429 0.23 -6.03 -7.48
C SER A 429 0.25 -7.48 -6.99
N ASP A 430 1.21 -7.84 -6.14
CA ASP A 430 1.24 -9.18 -5.53
C ASP A 430 -0.07 -9.46 -4.77
N ASP A 431 -0.49 -10.72 -4.75
CA ASP A 431 -1.66 -11.17 -4.00
C ASP A 431 -1.46 -11.04 -2.48
N ASP A 432 -0.19 -10.99 -2.02
CA ASP A 432 0.15 -10.72 -0.64
C ASP A 432 0.46 -9.23 -0.40
N VAL A 433 -0.36 -8.58 0.44
CA VAL A 433 -0.24 -7.16 0.77
C VAL A 433 1.13 -6.81 1.37
N ALA A 434 1.77 -7.72 2.13
CA ALA A 434 3.07 -7.44 2.71
C ALA A 434 4.19 -7.41 1.65
N VAL A 435 4.08 -8.20 0.58
CA VAL A 435 4.98 -8.11 -0.58
C VAL A 435 4.82 -6.74 -1.25
N ALA A 436 3.58 -6.36 -1.58
CA ALA A 436 3.28 -5.08 -2.22
C ALA A 436 3.77 -3.88 -1.40
N GLN A 437 3.56 -3.89 -0.08
CA GLN A 437 4.04 -2.83 0.83
C GLN A 437 5.57 -2.69 0.83
N GLN A 438 6.30 -3.82 0.83
CA GLN A 438 7.77 -3.79 0.78
C GLN A 438 8.28 -3.29 -0.57
N VAL A 439 7.61 -3.64 -1.67
CA VAL A 439 7.91 -3.12 -3.01
C VAL A 439 7.67 -1.61 -3.09
N ILE A 440 6.60 -1.10 -2.47
CA ILE A 440 6.35 0.35 -2.38
C ILE A 440 7.44 1.03 -1.56
N GLY A 441 7.82 0.48 -0.40
CA GLY A 441 8.92 1.01 0.41
C GLY A 441 10.25 1.04 -0.35
N ALA A 442 10.54 -0.01 -1.12
CA ALA A 442 11.70 -0.06 -2.01
C ALA A 442 11.67 1.06 -3.07
N ALA A 443 10.52 1.32 -3.71
CA ALA A 443 10.37 2.42 -4.65
C ALA A 443 10.58 3.80 -3.98
N GLN A 444 10.19 3.97 -2.72
CA GLN A 444 10.44 5.20 -1.95
C GLN A 444 11.92 5.40 -1.66
N VAL A 445 12.63 4.36 -1.21
CA VAL A 445 14.09 4.43 -1.01
C VAL A 445 14.79 4.75 -2.33
N LEU A 446 14.36 4.14 -3.43
CA LEU A 446 14.89 4.41 -4.77
C LEU A 446 14.70 5.87 -5.18
N GLY A 447 13.51 6.44 -4.94
CA GLY A 447 13.18 7.81 -5.28
C GLY A 447 13.95 8.86 -4.48
N TYR A 448 14.44 8.50 -3.29
CA TYR A 448 15.30 9.37 -2.49
C TYR A 448 16.74 9.41 -3.01
N TYR A 449 17.31 8.24 -3.32
CA TYR A 449 18.72 8.12 -3.71
C TYR A 449 18.98 8.43 -5.18
N VAL A 450 18.03 8.10 -6.06
CA VAL A 450 18.20 8.24 -7.52
C VAL A 450 17.46 9.46 -8.05
N ARG A 451 18.19 10.34 -8.72
CA ARG A 451 17.61 11.54 -9.35
C ARG A 451 16.60 11.18 -10.43
N ALA A 452 15.55 11.99 -10.56
CA ALA A 452 14.45 11.73 -11.49
C ALA A 452 14.86 11.57 -12.95
N GLU A 453 15.92 12.27 -13.39
CA GLU A 453 16.47 12.17 -14.74
C GLU A 453 16.80 10.73 -15.16
N TYR A 454 17.10 9.83 -14.20
CA TYR A 454 17.49 8.45 -14.49
C TYR A 454 16.31 7.47 -14.50
N TRP A 455 15.35 7.59 -13.57
CA TRP A 455 14.20 6.67 -13.52
C TRP A 455 13.02 7.12 -14.40
N LEU A 456 12.90 8.42 -14.67
CA LEU A 456 11.77 8.98 -15.40
C LEU A 456 11.61 8.40 -16.83
N PRO A 457 12.67 8.21 -17.63
CA PRO A 457 12.52 7.63 -18.97
C PRO A 457 11.80 6.27 -18.97
N PHE A 458 12.14 5.39 -18.03
CA PHE A 458 11.51 4.07 -17.89
C PHE A 458 10.03 4.16 -17.51
N ILE A 459 9.68 5.10 -16.62
CA ILE A 459 8.29 5.33 -16.24
C ILE A 459 7.48 5.88 -17.41
N LEU A 460 8.03 6.85 -18.14
CA LEU A 460 7.36 7.43 -19.33
C LEU A 460 7.15 6.38 -20.41
N GLU A 461 8.16 5.54 -20.68
CA GLU A 461 8.05 4.42 -21.62
C GLU A 461 6.96 3.43 -21.17
N SER A 462 6.91 3.09 -19.88
CA SER A 462 5.90 2.17 -19.34
C SER A 462 4.48 2.73 -19.39
N LEU A 463 4.31 4.05 -19.15
CA LEU A 463 3.01 4.71 -19.28
C LEU A 463 2.55 4.85 -20.75
N ALA A 464 3.49 4.97 -21.68
CA ALA A 464 3.22 5.10 -23.11
C ALA A 464 3.02 3.75 -23.82
N ASP A 465 3.27 2.60 -23.18
CA ASP A 465 3.07 1.28 -23.80
C ASP A 465 1.58 1.02 -24.05
N SER A 466 1.18 1.11 -25.31
CA SER A 466 -0.19 0.88 -25.77
C SER A 466 -0.69 -0.56 -25.55
N ARG A 467 0.21 -1.51 -25.26
CA ARG A 467 -0.14 -2.89 -24.91
C ARG A 467 -0.47 -3.05 -23.42
N SER A 468 -0.20 -2.04 -22.59
CA SER A 468 -0.46 -2.08 -21.16
C SER A 468 -1.96 -2.07 -20.86
N ASN A 469 -2.44 -3.09 -20.14
CA ASN A 469 -3.78 -3.09 -19.58
C ASN A 469 -3.89 -2.12 -18.37
N ASP A 470 -5.10 -1.87 -17.90
CA ASP A 470 -5.33 -0.87 -16.85
C ASP A 470 -4.73 -1.28 -15.48
N ALA A 471 -4.63 -2.58 -15.19
CA ALA A 471 -3.94 -3.07 -13.99
C ALA A 471 -2.44 -2.75 -14.04
N MET A 472 -1.80 -2.97 -15.19
CA MET A 472 -0.39 -2.63 -15.38
C MET A 472 -0.16 -1.11 -15.33
N LYS A 473 -1.07 -0.30 -15.90
CA LYS A 473 -1.03 1.17 -15.74
C LYS A 473 -1.12 1.56 -14.27
N ALA A 474 -2.02 0.95 -13.50
CA ALA A 474 -2.13 1.20 -12.07
C ALA A 474 -0.81 0.85 -11.35
N ASN A 475 -0.18 -0.27 -11.68
CA ASN A 475 1.12 -0.65 -11.10
C ASN A 475 2.23 0.36 -11.38
N VAL A 476 2.32 0.85 -12.62
CA VAL A 476 3.29 1.90 -12.99
C VAL A 476 3.04 3.16 -12.16
N LEU A 477 1.78 3.56 -11.97
CA LEU A 477 1.41 4.72 -11.15
C LEU A 477 1.71 4.50 -9.65
N VAL A 478 1.56 3.28 -9.11
CA VAL A 478 1.97 2.99 -7.72
C VAL A 478 3.47 3.18 -7.55
N VAL A 479 4.28 2.61 -8.46
CA VAL A 479 5.75 2.74 -8.39
C VAL A 479 6.18 4.19 -8.57
N LEU A 480 5.59 4.92 -9.53
CA LEU A 480 5.82 6.36 -9.71
C LEU A 480 5.45 7.15 -8.46
N SER A 481 4.32 6.84 -7.82
CA SER A 481 3.90 7.47 -6.57
C SER A 481 4.92 7.23 -5.45
N GLY A 482 5.46 6.01 -5.35
CA GLY A 482 6.54 5.66 -4.42
C GLY A 482 7.82 6.44 -4.68
N LEU A 483 8.28 6.48 -5.93
CA LEU A 483 9.45 7.27 -6.35
C LEU A 483 9.30 8.75 -5.96
N LEU A 484 8.15 9.35 -6.28
CA LEU A 484 7.87 10.75 -5.93
C LEU A 484 7.76 10.96 -4.42
N PHE A 485 7.21 10.01 -3.66
CA PHE A 485 7.14 10.11 -2.21
C PHE A 485 8.53 10.13 -1.56
N GLY A 486 9.45 9.32 -2.08
CA GLY A 486 10.84 9.28 -1.62
C GLY A 486 11.67 10.50 -2.05
N THR A 487 11.28 11.15 -3.15
CA THR A 487 11.99 12.32 -3.68
C THR A 487 11.99 13.45 -2.65
N THR A 488 13.13 14.12 -2.49
CA THR A 488 13.25 15.23 -1.54
C THR A 488 12.26 16.35 -1.89
N LYS A 489 11.65 16.96 -0.88
CA LYS A 489 10.66 18.04 -1.08
C LYS A 489 11.30 19.21 -1.84
N ASN A 490 10.55 19.79 -2.77
CA ASN A 490 10.96 20.90 -3.62
C ASN A 490 12.27 20.65 -4.40
N SER A 491 12.60 19.40 -4.74
CA SER A 491 13.84 19.06 -5.45
C SER A 491 13.62 18.47 -6.85
N LEU A 492 12.37 18.19 -7.26
CA LEU A 492 12.10 17.64 -8.58
C LEU A 492 12.22 18.73 -9.65
N PRO A 493 13.14 18.60 -10.64
CA PRO A 493 13.39 19.65 -11.61
C PRO A 493 12.18 19.99 -12.48
N LYS A 494 12.06 21.25 -12.87
CA LYS A 494 10.97 21.75 -13.74
C LYS A 494 10.79 20.95 -15.05
N ALA A 495 11.89 20.43 -15.61
CA ALA A 495 11.86 19.63 -16.84
C ALA A 495 11.17 18.27 -16.61
N SER A 496 11.47 17.62 -15.48
CA SER A 496 10.83 16.37 -15.06
C SER A 496 9.35 16.58 -14.72
N VAL A 497 9.01 17.69 -14.04
CA VAL A 497 7.61 18.08 -13.78
C VAL A 497 6.83 18.24 -15.10
N LEU A 498 7.42 18.91 -16.09
CA LEU A 498 6.81 19.08 -17.40
C LEU A 498 6.58 17.73 -18.11
N GLN A 499 7.60 16.88 -18.19
CA GLN A 499 7.49 15.56 -18.81
C GLN A 499 6.42 14.68 -18.14
N LEU A 500 6.39 14.64 -16.80
CA LEU A 500 5.35 13.93 -16.05
C LEU A 500 3.97 14.51 -16.32
N SER A 501 3.82 15.84 -16.29
CA SER A 501 2.52 16.48 -16.54
C SER A 501 1.96 16.10 -17.91
N ILE A 502 2.80 16.04 -18.95
CA ILE A 502 2.41 15.69 -20.32
C ILE A 502 1.96 14.22 -20.39
N ALA A 503 2.70 13.31 -19.74
CA ALA A 503 2.35 11.89 -19.72
C ALA A 503 1.06 11.62 -18.93
N LEU A 504 0.91 12.25 -17.76
CA LEU A 504 -0.27 12.08 -16.90
C LEU A 504 -1.52 12.75 -17.48
N SER A 505 -1.38 13.75 -18.35
CA SER A 505 -2.52 14.40 -19.04
C SER A 505 -3.01 13.63 -20.27
N GLN A 506 -2.27 12.61 -20.75
CA GLN A 506 -2.69 11.83 -21.90
C GLN A 506 -4.06 11.16 -21.63
N PRO A 507 -4.98 11.13 -22.62
CA PRO A 507 -6.32 10.56 -22.45
C PRO A 507 -6.32 9.13 -21.89
N ASP A 508 -5.37 8.28 -22.30
CA ASP A 508 -5.27 6.88 -21.87
C ASP A 508 -4.98 6.68 -20.38
N VAL A 509 -4.46 7.72 -19.71
CA VAL A 509 -4.19 7.75 -18.27
C VAL A 509 -5.23 8.62 -17.56
N ARG A 510 -5.37 9.88 -18.01
CA ARG A 510 -6.26 10.89 -17.40
C ARG A 510 -7.73 10.46 -17.41
N CYS A 511 -8.20 9.90 -18.53
CA CYS A 511 -9.60 9.54 -18.72
C CYS A 511 -9.88 8.05 -18.44
N CYS A 512 -8.91 7.31 -17.90
CA CYS A 512 -9.06 5.88 -17.63
C CYS A 512 -10.19 5.61 -16.62
N ASP A 513 -11.10 4.71 -16.99
CA ASP A 513 -12.27 4.32 -16.19
C ASP A 513 -11.99 3.11 -15.28
N HIS A 514 -10.78 3.04 -14.73
CA HIS A 514 -10.39 1.99 -13.80
C HIS A 514 -10.15 2.58 -12.40
N PRO A 515 -10.87 2.15 -11.35
CA PRO A 515 -10.76 2.73 -10.01
C PRO A 515 -9.33 2.75 -9.46
N ALA A 516 -8.56 1.67 -9.67
CA ALA A 516 -7.17 1.64 -9.24
C ALA A 516 -6.30 2.68 -9.96
N VAL A 517 -6.52 2.92 -11.27
CA VAL A 517 -5.76 3.92 -12.02
C VAL A 517 -6.08 5.32 -11.49
N ARG A 518 -7.35 5.63 -11.23
CA ARG A 518 -7.79 6.92 -10.67
C ARG A 518 -7.16 7.19 -9.30
N CYS A 519 -7.24 6.22 -8.38
CA CYS A 519 -6.67 6.35 -7.05
C CYS A 519 -5.15 6.56 -7.10
N GLN A 520 -4.44 5.81 -7.95
CA GLN A 520 -2.99 5.91 -8.05
C GLN A 520 -2.54 7.17 -8.81
N LEU A 521 -3.28 7.61 -9.82
CA LEU A 521 -3.05 8.89 -10.49
C LEU A 521 -3.20 10.06 -9.51
N LEU A 522 -4.23 10.03 -8.65
CA LEU A 522 -4.41 11.02 -7.60
C LEU A 522 -3.25 11.01 -6.59
N ALA A 523 -2.75 9.82 -6.20
CA ALA A 523 -1.59 9.69 -5.33
C ALA A 523 -0.31 10.27 -5.98
N VAL A 524 -0.09 9.98 -7.27
CA VAL A 524 1.00 10.56 -8.07
C VAL A 524 0.91 12.08 -8.09
N LEU A 525 -0.27 12.65 -8.38
CA LEU A 525 -0.45 14.11 -8.41
C LEU A 525 -0.20 14.74 -7.03
N THR A 526 -0.66 14.08 -5.95
CA THR A 526 -0.41 14.54 -4.57
C THR A 526 1.09 14.61 -4.29
N ASN A 527 1.83 13.55 -4.59
CA ASN A 527 3.26 13.49 -4.33
C ASN A 527 4.04 14.42 -5.25
N LEU A 528 3.65 14.52 -6.53
CA LEU A 528 4.25 15.43 -7.51
C LEU A 528 4.17 16.89 -7.05
N LEU A 529 3.02 17.35 -6.57
CA LEU A 529 2.84 18.71 -6.06
C LEU A 529 3.71 18.98 -4.82
N ASN A 530 4.01 17.95 -4.01
CA ASN A 530 4.85 18.08 -2.82
C ASN A 530 6.35 18.15 -3.11
N VAL A 531 6.80 17.59 -4.24
CA VAL A 531 8.24 17.49 -4.57
C VAL A 531 8.67 18.38 -5.72
N ALA A 532 7.75 18.93 -6.51
CA ALA A 532 8.04 19.88 -7.57
C ALA A 532 8.79 21.10 -7.00
N GLU A 533 9.97 21.39 -7.56
CA GLU A 533 10.71 22.62 -7.25
C GLU A 533 9.91 23.85 -7.73
N THR A 534 9.47 23.81 -9.00
CA THR A 534 8.62 24.81 -9.63
C THR A 534 7.70 24.13 -10.64
N ILE A 535 6.51 24.68 -10.85
CA ILE A 535 5.55 24.18 -11.84
C ILE A 535 5.52 25.15 -13.02
N PRO A 536 6.09 24.79 -14.19
CA PRO A 536 6.03 25.65 -15.38
C PRO A 536 4.59 25.74 -15.92
N ALA A 537 4.24 26.85 -16.57
CA ALA A 537 2.87 27.11 -17.01
C ALA A 537 2.22 25.99 -17.86
N PRO A 538 2.90 25.35 -18.83
CA PRO A 538 2.32 24.22 -19.55
C PRO A 538 2.04 23.01 -18.65
N ALA A 539 2.89 22.78 -17.64
CA ALA A 539 2.66 21.72 -16.67
C ALA A 539 1.48 22.06 -15.74
N ALA A 540 1.34 23.32 -15.34
CA ALA A 540 0.22 23.77 -14.51
C ALA A 540 -1.13 23.48 -15.18
N LEU A 541 -1.27 23.79 -16.48
CA LEU A 541 -2.47 23.48 -17.25
C LEU A 541 -2.74 21.97 -17.30
N ASN A 542 -1.73 21.16 -17.61
CA ASN A 542 -1.85 19.69 -17.68
C ASN A 542 -2.27 19.10 -16.33
N LEU A 543 -1.63 19.51 -15.24
CA LEU A 543 -1.95 19.04 -13.89
C LEU A 543 -3.35 19.48 -13.47
N PHE A 544 -3.73 20.72 -13.77
CA PHE A 544 -5.07 21.21 -13.47
C PHE A 544 -6.14 20.44 -14.24
N LEU A 545 -5.93 20.22 -15.55
CA LEU A 545 -6.84 19.43 -16.38
C LEU A 545 -6.98 17.98 -15.88
N THR A 546 -5.90 17.35 -15.45
CA THR A 546 -5.96 15.99 -14.88
C THR A 546 -6.70 15.97 -13.53
N LEU A 547 -6.49 16.98 -12.67
CA LEU A 547 -7.24 17.12 -11.43
C LEU A 547 -8.74 17.36 -11.68
N LEU A 548 -9.10 18.19 -12.66
CA LEU A 548 -10.50 18.41 -13.07
C LEU A 548 -11.16 17.12 -13.54
N GLN A 549 -10.43 16.27 -14.28
CA GLN A 549 -10.95 14.97 -14.70
C GLN A 549 -11.16 14.01 -13.52
N LEU A 550 -10.33 14.07 -12.49
CA LEU A 550 -10.54 13.28 -11.27
C LEU A 550 -11.69 13.82 -10.42
N GLN A 551 -11.88 15.15 -10.39
CA GLN A 551 -13.06 15.78 -9.76
C GLN A 551 -14.37 15.43 -10.46
N SER A 552 -14.33 15.01 -11.73
CA SER A 552 -15.54 14.65 -12.49
C SER A 552 -15.94 13.18 -12.36
N VAL A 553 -15.25 12.39 -11.55
CA VAL A 553 -15.59 10.97 -11.30
C VAL A 553 -16.80 10.90 -10.37
N GLU A 554 -18.00 10.79 -10.92
CA GLU A 554 -19.28 10.88 -10.19
C GLU A 554 -19.49 9.79 -9.11
N GLU A 555 -18.86 8.63 -9.25
CA GLU A 555 -19.08 7.46 -8.38
C GLU A 555 -18.16 7.42 -7.14
N ASP A 556 -17.16 8.32 -7.04
CA ASP A 556 -16.16 8.28 -5.96
C ASP A 556 -15.96 9.66 -5.31
N ALA A 557 -16.75 9.91 -4.26
CA ALA A 557 -16.69 11.15 -3.48
C ALA A 557 -15.32 11.40 -2.82
N HIS A 558 -14.58 10.33 -2.47
CA HIS A 558 -13.27 10.46 -1.85
C HIS A 558 -12.23 10.96 -2.89
N VAL A 559 -12.26 10.43 -4.11
CA VAL A 559 -11.42 10.92 -5.21
C VAL A 559 -11.75 12.38 -5.53
N GLN A 560 -13.04 12.74 -5.60
CA GLN A 560 -13.46 14.14 -5.85
C GLN A 560 -12.94 15.11 -4.78
N GLN A 561 -13.08 14.75 -3.50
CA GLN A 561 -12.63 15.56 -2.38
C GLN A 561 -11.11 15.75 -2.41
N ARG A 562 -10.36 14.65 -2.53
CA ARG A 562 -8.89 14.67 -2.56
C ARG A 562 -8.35 15.41 -3.80
N ALA A 563 -9.00 15.28 -4.96
CA ALA A 563 -8.66 16.05 -6.14
C ALA A 563 -8.88 17.56 -5.91
N SER A 564 -9.95 17.94 -5.22
CA SER A 564 -10.22 19.33 -4.84
C SER A 564 -9.17 19.91 -3.87
N GLU A 565 -8.72 19.11 -2.89
CA GLU A 565 -7.60 19.47 -2.00
C GLU A 565 -6.30 19.68 -2.77
N ASN A 566 -6.06 18.87 -3.82
CA ASN A 566 -4.91 19.02 -4.70
C ASN A 566 -5.03 20.24 -5.64
N VAL A 567 -6.24 20.60 -6.08
CA VAL A 567 -6.47 21.88 -6.81
C VAL A 567 -6.11 23.07 -5.90
N GLU A 568 -6.51 23.05 -4.63
CA GLU A 568 -6.15 24.09 -3.67
C GLU A 568 -4.63 24.11 -3.39
N THR A 569 -3.98 22.94 -3.40
CA THR A 569 -2.52 22.85 -3.29
C THR A 569 -1.83 23.43 -4.52
N LEU A 570 -2.31 23.11 -5.72
CA LEU A 570 -1.81 23.67 -6.98
C LEU A 570 -1.99 25.19 -7.01
N ARG A 571 -3.15 25.70 -6.59
CA ARG A 571 -3.39 27.15 -6.44
C ARG A 571 -2.36 27.80 -5.52
N ARG A 572 -2.10 27.20 -4.34
CA ARG A 572 -1.09 27.73 -3.40
C ARG A 572 0.32 27.78 -4.00
N ILE A 573 0.70 26.78 -4.79
CA ILE A 573 2.01 26.73 -5.46
C ILE A 573 2.12 27.78 -6.56
N LEU A 574 1.07 27.95 -7.36
CA LEU A 574 1.06 28.89 -8.49
C LEU A 574 0.86 30.35 -8.07
N GLY A 575 0.23 30.60 -6.93
CA GLY A 575 -0.03 31.94 -6.39
C GLY A 575 -1.34 32.68 -6.75
N PRO A 576 -2.32 32.15 -7.52
CA PRO A 576 -3.63 32.82 -7.67
C PRO A 576 -4.32 33.05 -6.32
N ALA A 577 -5.04 34.16 -6.13
CA ALA A 577 -5.62 34.51 -4.83
C ALA A 577 -6.75 33.55 -4.40
N SER A 578 -7.53 33.06 -5.37
CA SER A 578 -8.61 32.10 -5.18
C SER A 578 -8.56 30.96 -6.21
N VAL A 579 -9.35 29.90 -5.97
CA VAL A 579 -9.55 28.84 -6.97
C VAL A 579 -10.20 29.41 -8.24
N ASN A 580 -11.12 30.38 -8.11
CA ASN A 580 -11.73 31.04 -9.27
C ASN A 580 -10.70 31.78 -10.14
N ASP A 581 -9.67 32.37 -9.53
CA ASP A 581 -8.55 32.99 -10.27
C ASP A 581 -7.71 31.94 -11.01
N LEU A 582 -7.59 30.73 -10.45
CA LEU A 582 -6.94 29.61 -11.13
C LEU A 582 -7.74 29.20 -12.39
N TYR A 583 -9.07 29.12 -12.31
CA TYR A 583 -9.91 28.90 -13.49
C TYR A 583 -9.77 30.04 -14.50
N LEU A 584 -9.81 31.31 -14.06
CA LEU A 584 -9.63 32.48 -14.93
C LEU A 584 -8.31 32.44 -15.71
N ASN A 585 -7.25 31.95 -15.10
CA ASN A 585 -5.93 31.87 -15.73
C ASN A 585 -5.87 30.85 -16.87
N PHE A 586 -6.67 29.77 -16.80
CA PHE A 586 -6.60 28.65 -17.74
C PHE A 586 -7.86 28.45 -18.58
N ILE A 587 -8.92 29.25 -18.38
CA ILE A 587 -10.20 29.06 -19.05
C ILE A 587 -10.10 29.11 -20.57
N LYS A 588 -9.22 29.97 -21.13
CA LYS A 588 -9.05 30.09 -22.59
C LYS A 588 -8.52 28.80 -23.20
N GLU A 589 -7.58 28.16 -22.52
CA GLU A 589 -6.96 26.91 -22.93
C GLU A 589 -7.85 25.70 -22.62
N LEU A 590 -8.60 25.73 -21.51
CA LEU A 590 -9.49 24.66 -21.11
C LEU A 590 -10.76 24.60 -21.95
N MET A 591 -11.31 25.74 -22.38
CA MET A 591 -12.60 25.79 -23.09
C MET A 591 -12.66 24.83 -24.29
N PRO A 592 -11.71 24.86 -25.26
CA PRO A 592 -11.72 23.91 -26.37
C PRO A 592 -11.61 22.44 -25.95
N VAL A 593 -10.92 22.16 -24.84
CA VAL A 593 -10.71 20.80 -24.32
C VAL A 593 -11.96 20.27 -23.66
N VAL A 594 -12.61 21.08 -22.81
CA VAL A 594 -13.81 20.66 -22.07
C VAL A 594 -15.04 20.59 -22.96
N THR A 595 -15.05 21.24 -24.12
CA THR A 595 -16.14 21.14 -25.11
C THR A 595 -15.84 20.14 -26.24
N ALA A 596 -14.70 19.43 -26.22
CA ALA A 596 -14.30 18.59 -27.34
C ALA A 596 -15.24 17.39 -27.57
N GLY A 597 -15.72 17.20 -28.79
CA GLY A 597 -16.52 16.06 -29.21
C GLY A 597 -17.94 16.02 -28.60
N TYR A 598 -18.48 17.17 -28.19
CA TYR A 598 -19.81 17.27 -27.57
C TYR A 598 -20.93 16.72 -28.46
N GLU A 599 -20.72 16.74 -29.77
CA GLU A 599 -21.63 16.18 -30.78
C GLU A 599 -21.76 14.67 -30.69
N GLU A 600 -20.91 13.96 -29.95
CA GLU A 600 -20.94 12.50 -29.81
C GLU A 600 -21.19 12.04 -28.38
N TRP A 601 -21.32 12.97 -27.42
CA TRP A 601 -21.52 12.61 -26.03
C TRP A 601 -22.87 11.90 -25.77
N ILE A 602 -22.83 11.04 -24.77
CA ILE A 602 -23.96 10.38 -24.10
C ILE A 602 -23.85 10.59 -22.59
N GLY A 603 -24.83 10.13 -21.81
CA GLY A 603 -24.84 10.32 -20.35
C GLY A 603 -23.58 9.80 -19.64
N ALA A 604 -23.01 8.69 -20.10
CA ALA A 604 -21.80 8.10 -19.52
C ALA A 604 -20.48 8.69 -20.06
N SER A 605 -20.51 9.68 -20.97
CA SER A 605 -19.28 10.20 -21.58
C SER A 605 -18.40 10.93 -20.56
N PRO A 606 -17.08 10.62 -20.49
CA PRO A 606 -16.15 11.34 -19.61
C PRO A 606 -16.06 12.83 -19.92
N GLY A 607 -16.15 13.20 -21.21
CA GLY A 607 -16.16 14.61 -21.66
C GLY A 607 -17.35 15.39 -21.10
N ARG A 608 -18.54 14.76 -21.06
CA ARG A 608 -19.73 15.35 -20.42
C ARG A 608 -19.49 15.60 -18.93
N ALA A 609 -18.96 14.62 -18.20
CA ALA A 609 -18.70 14.76 -16.76
C ALA A 609 -17.69 15.87 -16.47
N LEU A 610 -16.60 15.91 -17.25
CA LEU A 610 -15.57 16.94 -17.19
C LEU A 610 -16.16 18.32 -17.44
N PHE A 611 -16.96 18.49 -18.50
CA PHE A 611 -17.62 19.75 -18.82
C PHE A 611 -18.52 20.22 -17.68
N GLN A 612 -19.37 19.36 -17.13
CA GLN A 612 -20.24 19.74 -16.02
C GLN A 612 -19.47 20.16 -14.79
N THR A 613 -18.45 19.40 -14.41
CA THR A 613 -17.58 19.73 -13.27
C THR A 613 -16.88 21.07 -13.49
N PHE A 614 -16.36 21.29 -14.70
CA PHE A 614 -15.75 22.56 -15.08
C PHE A 614 -16.73 23.73 -14.97
N MET A 615 -17.94 23.61 -15.53
CA MET A 615 -18.96 24.67 -15.49
C MET A 615 -19.39 25.00 -14.05
N LYS A 616 -19.61 23.98 -13.22
CA LYS A 616 -20.00 24.15 -11.80
C LYS A 616 -18.89 24.82 -10.99
N ASN A 617 -17.65 24.33 -11.12
CA ASN A 617 -16.55 24.80 -10.30
C ASN A 617 -15.96 26.15 -10.75
N SER A 618 -16.18 26.55 -12.01
CA SER A 618 -15.75 27.87 -12.50
C SER A 618 -16.53 29.03 -11.86
N GLY A 619 -17.72 28.80 -11.32
CA GLY A 619 -18.54 29.86 -10.74
C GLY A 619 -18.84 30.97 -11.76
N SER A 620 -18.74 32.24 -11.35
CA SER A 620 -19.02 33.40 -12.22
C SER A 620 -17.96 33.66 -13.30
N THR A 621 -16.76 33.07 -13.17
CA THR A 621 -15.67 33.13 -14.15
C THR A 621 -16.08 32.66 -15.55
N VAL A 622 -17.04 31.74 -15.65
CA VAL A 622 -17.48 31.21 -16.95
C VAL A 622 -18.38 32.16 -17.72
N GLY A 623 -18.92 33.20 -17.07
CA GLY A 623 -19.87 34.16 -17.65
C GLY A 623 -19.50 34.65 -19.06
N PRO A 624 -18.28 35.21 -19.27
CA PRO A 624 -17.83 35.69 -20.58
C PRO A 624 -17.85 34.65 -21.71
N TYR A 625 -17.85 33.36 -21.37
CA TYR A 625 -17.79 32.24 -22.31
C TYR A 625 -19.16 31.62 -22.59
N LEU A 626 -20.20 31.96 -21.82
CA LEU A 626 -21.55 31.46 -22.04
C LEU A 626 -22.06 31.66 -23.47
N PRO A 627 -21.86 32.82 -24.14
CA PRO A 627 -22.29 32.99 -25.54
C PRO A 627 -21.71 31.94 -26.50
N ALA A 628 -20.47 31.47 -26.26
CA ALA A 628 -19.83 30.45 -27.09
C ALA A 628 -20.39 29.04 -26.81
N VAL A 629 -20.83 28.80 -25.57
CA VAL A 629 -21.27 27.49 -25.09
C VAL A 629 -22.78 27.26 -25.26
N VAL A 630 -23.58 28.32 -25.38
CA VAL A 630 -25.04 28.19 -25.54
C VAL A 630 -25.42 27.34 -26.77
N ASN A 631 -24.70 27.46 -27.89
CA ASN A 631 -24.95 26.62 -29.07
C ASN A 631 -24.69 25.12 -28.81
N MET A 632 -23.69 24.81 -27.98
CA MET A 632 -23.39 23.43 -27.57
C MET A 632 -24.56 22.84 -26.77
N PHE A 633 -25.15 23.60 -25.84
CA PHE A 633 -26.35 23.15 -25.13
C PHE A 633 -27.49 22.83 -26.09
N SER A 634 -27.73 23.65 -27.12
CA SER A 634 -28.77 23.39 -28.13
C SER A 634 -28.55 22.06 -28.87
N VAL A 635 -27.30 21.73 -29.20
CA VAL A 635 -26.96 20.44 -29.85
C VAL A 635 -27.13 19.27 -28.88
N CYS A 636 -26.57 19.37 -27.66
CA CYS A 636 -26.65 18.30 -26.66
C CYS A 636 -28.08 18.05 -26.15
N LEU A 637 -28.95 19.06 -26.23
CA LEU A 637 -30.35 18.98 -25.81
C LEU A 637 -31.33 18.66 -26.94
N HIS A 638 -30.83 18.52 -28.18
CA HIS A 638 -31.65 18.12 -29.32
C HIS A 638 -32.38 16.79 -29.05
N HIS A 639 -33.56 16.64 -29.65
CA HIS A 639 -34.48 15.57 -29.27
C HIS A 639 -33.99 14.15 -29.60
N ASP A 640 -33.11 14.02 -30.59
CA ASP A 640 -32.49 12.76 -31.02
C ASP A 640 -31.24 12.39 -30.20
N ARG A 641 -30.84 13.22 -29.24
CA ARG A 641 -29.70 12.94 -28.37
C ARG A 641 -30.08 11.95 -27.27
N ASP A 642 -29.04 11.32 -26.70
CA ASP A 642 -29.16 10.42 -25.57
C ASP A 642 -29.95 11.07 -24.40
N PRO A 643 -31.01 10.41 -23.89
CA PRO A 643 -31.84 11.01 -22.85
C PRO A 643 -31.11 11.30 -21.53
N ALA A 644 -30.12 10.47 -21.15
CA ALA A 644 -29.36 10.68 -19.92
C ALA A 644 -28.48 11.93 -20.03
N LEU A 645 -27.83 12.15 -21.18
CA LEU A 645 -27.15 13.40 -21.50
C LEU A 645 -28.11 14.59 -21.34
N ARG A 646 -29.29 14.53 -21.97
CA ARG A 646 -30.26 15.63 -21.96
C ARG A 646 -30.72 15.99 -20.55
N ILE A 647 -31.07 14.99 -19.74
CA ILE A 647 -31.45 15.18 -18.33
C ILE A 647 -30.32 15.84 -17.55
N SER A 648 -29.09 15.34 -17.70
CA SER A 648 -27.92 15.88 -16.99
C SER A 648 -27.65 17.34 -17.36
N PHE A 649 -27.83 17.73 -18.62
CA PHE A 649 -27.58 19.09 -19.09
C PHE A 649 -28.68 20.07 -18.67
N LEU A 650 -29.94 19.63 -18.63
CA LEU A 650 -31.01 20.44 -18.03
C LEU A 650 -30.79 20.67 -16.53
N GLN A 651 -30.28 19.67 -15.82
CA GLN A 651 -29.88 19.82 -14.42
C GLN A 651 -28.70 20.79 -14.27
N LEU A 652 -27.68 20.68 -15.13
CA LEU A 652 -26.56 21.63 -15.13
C LEU A 652 -27.05 23.06 -15.38
N LEU A 653 -27.95 23.27 -16.35
CA LEU A 653 -28.50 24.60 -16.63
C LEU A 653 -29.28 25.15 -15.44
N ASP A 654 -30.13 24.34 -14.81
CA ASP A 654 -30.85 24.70 -13.59
C ASP A 654 -29.89 25.16 -12.48
N GLU A 655 -28.83 24.38 -12.21
CA GLU A 655 -27.79 24.73 -11.23
C GLU A 655 -27.02 26.01 -11.61
N LEU A 656 -26.69 26.22 -12.89
CA LEU A 656 -26.03 27.44 -13.35
C LEU A 656 -26.95 28.66 -13.25
N PHE A 657 -28.26 28.49 -13.45
CA PHE A 657 -29.23 29.57 -13.30
C PHE A 657 -29.43 29.98 -11.84
N GLU A 658 -29.06 29.13 -10.87
CA GLU A 658 -29.07 29.53 -9.46
C GLU A 658 -27.99 30.57 -9.12
N ASN A 659 -26.94 30.69 -9.93
CA ASN A 659 -25.89 31.68 -9.73
C ASN A 659 -26.28 33.05 -10.31
N GLN A 660 -26.72 33.96 -9.44
CA GLN A 660 -27.13 35.32 -9.82
C GLN A 660 -26.00 36.16 -10.44
N GLU A 661 -24.73 35.86 -10.13
CA GLU A 661 -23.58 36.58 -10.71
C GLU A 661 -23.45 36.34 -12.23
N LEU A 662 -24.06 35.27 -12.76
CA LEU A 662 -24.10 35.00 -14.20
C LEU A 662 -25.21 35.77 -14.93
N GLY A 663 -26.08 36.49 -14.20
CA GLY A 663 -27.20 37.24 -14.78
C GLY A 663 -26.86 38.18 -15.94
N PRO A 664 -25.78 38.99 -15.87
CA PRO A 664 -25.38 39.86 -16.98
C PRO A 664 -25.08 39.12 -18.29
N TRP A 665 -24.71 37.84 -18.21
CA TRP A 665 -24.40 37.00 -19.36
C TRP A 665 -25.62 36.20 -19.84
N TRP A 666 -26.54 35.84 -18.95
CA TRP A 666 -27.80 35.19 -19.32
C TRP A 666 -28.81 36.12 -19.97
N LEU A 667 -28.89 37.38 -19.53
CA LEU A 667 -29.86 38.36 -20.02
C LEU A 667 -29.82 38.57 -21.55
N PRO A 668 -28.64 38.79 -22.18
CA PRO A 668 -28.55 38.92 -23.64
C PRO A 668 -28.88 37.62 -24.39
N LEU A 669 -28.72 36.47 -23.75
CA LEU A 669 -28.94 35.13 -24.33
C LEU A 669 -30.36 34.61 -24.06
N SER A 670 -31.19 35.38 -23.37
CA SER A 670 -32.48 34.93 -22.81
C SER A 670 -33.44 34.35 -23.84
N GLU A 671 -33.61 34.97 -25.02
CA GLU A 671 -34.47 34.42 -26.07
C GLU A 671 -33.91 33.10 -26.59
N GLN A 672 -32.60 33.00 -26.80
CA GLN A 672 -31.95 31.79 -27.29
C GLN A 672 -32.04 30.65 -26.26
N VAL A 673 -31.85 30.94 -24.97
CA VAL A 673 -31.99 29.97 -23.89
C VAL A 673 -33.43 29.48 -23.79
N ILE A 674 -34.41 30.39 -23.77
CA ILE A 674 -35.82 30.00 -23.63
C ILE A 674 -36.29 29.26 -24.88
N MET A 675 -36.21 29.89 -26.06
CA MET A 675 -36.81 29.37 -27.29
C MET A 675 -35.92 28.36 -28.02
N GLY A 676 -34.60 28.49 -27.91
CA GLY A 676 -33.65 27.60 -28.59
C GLY A 676 -33.26 26.36 -27.78
N ILE A 677 -33.38 26.39 -26.44
CA ILE A 677 -32.91 25.31 -25.57
C ILE A 677 -34.06 24.72 -24.74
N LEU A 678 -34.71 25.52 -23.90
CA LEU A 678 -35.65 25.02 -22.89
C LEU A 678 -37.00 24.59 -23.48
N ILE A 679 -37.60 25.43 -24.33
CA ILE A 679 -38.92 25.16 -24.92
C ILE A 679 -38.92 23.93 -25.83
N PRO A 680 -37.92 23.70 -26.70
CA PRO A 680 -37.82 22.45 -27.47
C PRO A 680 -37.81 21.19 -26.59
N CYS A 681 -37.29 21.27 -25.36
CA CYS A 681 -37.31 20.18 -24.38
C CYS A 681 -38.66 20.01 -23.68
N GLY A 682 -39.50 21.06 -23.66
CA GLY A 682 -40.87 21.04 -23.13
C GLY A 682 -41.91 20.45 -24.10
N VAL A 683 -41.58 20.27 -25.38
CA VAL A 683 -42.53 19.76 -26.38
C VAL A 683 -42.99 18.34 -26.02
N TRP A 684 -44.31 18.12 -26.06
CA TRP A 684 -44.90 16.83 -25.74
C TRP A 684 -44.42 15.73 -26.69
N ARG A 685 -44.01 14.61 -26.08
CA ARG A 685 -43.64 13.36 -26.73
C ARG A 685 -44.03 12.20 -25.83
N ILE A 686 -44.36 11.08 -26.44
CA ILE A 686 -44.81 9.88 -25.73
C ILE A 686 -43.69 9.26 -24.87
N GLY A 687 -44.07 8.76 -23.69
CA GLY A 687 -43.22 7.93 -22.84
C GLY A 687 -42.62 8.64 -21.63
N LYS A 688 -42.29 7.83 -20.61
CA LYS A 688 -41.79 8.26 -19.30
C LYS A 688 -40.50 9.09 -19.37
N VAL A 689 -39.59 8.75 -20.29
CA VAL A 689 -38.31 9.46 -20.46
C VAL A 689 -38.53 10.86 -21.02
N ALA A 690 -39.40 10.99 -22.03
CA ALA A 690 -39.77 12.29 -22.58
C ALA A 690 -40.45 13.18 -21.53
N ALA A 691 -41.32 12.61 -20.69
CA ALA A 691 -41.93 13.33 -19.57
C ALA A 691 -40.88 13.82 -18.55
N ALA A 692 -39.81 13.06 -18.30
CA ALA A 692 -38.75 13.45 -17.38
C ALA A 692 -37.93 14.64 -17.92
N ILE A 693 -37.68 14.65 -19.24
CA ILE A 693 -37.02 15.76 -19.92
C ILE A 693 -37.88 17.03 -19.84
N ARG A 694 -39.19 16.93 -20.10
CA ARG A 694 -40.13 18.06 -19.92
C ARG A 694 -40.10 18.61 -18.50
N ASN A 695 -40.15 17.72 -17.50
CA ASN A 695 -40.05 18.11 -16.09
C ASN A 695 -38.78 18.95 -15.84
N LYS A 696 -37.61 18.43 -16.24
CA LYS A 696 -36.33 19.14 -16.04
C LYS A 696 -36.27 20.46 -16.81
N ALA A 697 -36.86 20.55 -18.00
CA ALA A 697 -36.95 21.79 -18.75
C ALA A 697 -37.81 22.84 -18.06
N MET A 698 -38.96 22.44 -17.49
CA MET A 698 -39.84 23.36 -16.76
C MET A 698 -39.25 23.81 -15.43
N VAL A 699 -38.50 22.93 -14.74
CA VAL A 699 -37.74 23.31 -13.54
C VAL A 699 -36.69 24.38 -13.90
N ALA A 700 -35.84 24.11 -14.90
CA ALA A 700 -34.81 25.05 -15.34
C ALA A 700 -35.41 26.39 -15.84
N LEU A 701 -36.52 26.35 -16.58
CA LEU A 701 -37.24 27.55 -17.02
C LEU A 701 -37.80 28.33 -15.82
N GLY A 702 -38.36 27.64 -14.83
CA GLY A 702 -38.84 28.24 -13.59
C GLY A 702 -37.73 28.98 -12.86
N THR A 703 -36.57 28.37 -12.69
CA THR A 703 -35.37 28.96 -12.07
C THR A 703 -34.89 30.18 -12.86
N PHE A 704 -34.79 30.07 -14.19
CA PHE A 704 -34.38 31.16 -15.08
C PHE A 704 -35.28 32.40 -14.94
N LEU A 705 -36.60 32.20 -14.90
CA LEU A 705 -37.56 33.29 -14.73
C LEU A 705 -37.61 33.82 -13.30
N ARG A 706 -37.39 32.98 -12.29
CA ARG A 706 -37.33 33.41 -10.88
C ARG A 706 -36.23 34.44 -10.66
N HIS A 707 -35.06 34.22 -11.25
CA HIS A 707 -33.89 35.09 -11.12
C HIS A 707 -33.88 36.29 -12.07
N ASN A 708 -35.00 36.56 -12.76
CA ASN A 708 -35.15 37.70 -13.68
C ASN A 708 -34.15 37.70 -14.86
N PHE A 709 -33.72 36.54 -15.34
CA PHE A 709 -32.88 36.45 -16.54
C PHE A 709 -33.67 36.63 -17.85
N CYS A 710 -34.93 37.04 -17.75
CA CYS A 710 -35.78 37.44 -18.88
C CYS A 710 -36.37 38.81 -18.59
N THR A 711 -36.22 39.74 -19.53
CA THR A 711 -36.80 41.09 -19.41
C THR A 711 -38.30 41.07 -19.69
N GLN A 712 -39.02 42.05 -19.16
CA GLN A 712 -40.45 42.22 -19.43
C GLN A 712 -40.74 42.34 -20.94
N VAL A 713 -39.95 43.13 -21.66
CA VAL A 713 -40.08 43.33 -23.12
C VAL A 713 -39.98 42.00 -23.88
N LEU A 714 -39.00 41.16 -23.52
CA LEU A 714 -38.85 39.86 -24.14
C LEU A 714 -40.00 38.94 -23.76
N MET A 715 -40.37 38.85 -22.48
CA MET A 715 -41.48 37.99 -22.03
C MET A 715 -42.78 38.34 -22.75
N LEU A 716 -43.11 39.63 -22.90
CA LEU A 716 -44.26 40.11 -23.69
C LEU A 716 -44.20 39.67 -25.16
N THR A 717 -43.00 39.58 -25.73
CA THR A 717 -42.80 39.05 -27.08
C THR A 717 -43.01 37.55 -27.13
N LEU A 718 -42.50 36.80 -26.14
CA LEU A 718 -42.60 35.35 -26.07
C LEU A 718 -44.04 34.87 -25.88
N VAL A 719 -44.86 35.56 -25.10
CA VAL A 719 -46.26 35.16 -24.87
C VAL A 719 -47.17 35.34 -26.09
N LYS A 720 -46.68 35.96 -27.18
CA LYS A 720 -47.46 36.07 -28.43
C LYS A 720 -47.69 34.69 -29.04
N PRO A 721 -48.88 34.43 -29.62
CA PRO A 721 -49.22 33.13 -30.22
C PRO A 721 -48.20 32.66 -31.27
N GLU A 722 -47.64 33.58 -32.05
CA GLU A 722 -46.63 33.34 -33.09
C GLU A 722 -45.37 32.63 -32.58
N LYS A 723 -45.01 32.84 -31.30
CA LYS A 723 -43.83 32.24 -30.68
C LYS A 723 -44.08 30.84 -30.13
N GLN A 724 -45.33 30.39 -30.03
CA GLN A 724 -45.73 29.08 -29.48
C GLN A 724 -45.28 28.77 -28.04
N PHE A 725 -44.60 29.70 -27.36
CA PHE A 725 -44.09 29.56 -25.99
C PHE A 725 -45.19 29.13 -25.00
N LEU A 726 -46.29 29.88 -24.95
CA LEU A 726 -47.41 29.55 -24.07
C LEU A 726 -48.06 28.21 -24.41
N SER A 727 -48.10 27.80 -25.69
CA SER A 727 -48.66 26.50 -26.08
C SER A 727 -47.86 25.34 -25.48
N VAL A 728 -46.54 25.45 -25.42
CA VAL A 728 -45.69 24.40 -24.83
C VAL A 728 -45.79 24.41 -23.30
N VAL A 729 -45.76 25.59 -22.69
CA VAL A 729 -45.91 25.72 -21.22
C VAL A 729 -47.26 25.17 -20.76
N THR A 730 -48.35 25.52 -21.45
CA THR A 730 -49.70 25.02 -21.11
C THR A 730 -49.82 23.51 -21.32
N SER A 731 -49.24 22.96 -22.40
CA SER A 731 -49.16 21.50 -22.57
C SER A 731 -48.42 20.80 -21.43
N CYS A 732 -47.45 21.44 -20.77
CA CYS A 732 -46.77 20.88 -19.61
C CYS A 732 -47.61 20.94 -18.32
N LEU A 733 -48.58 21.86 -18.23
CA LEU A 733 -49.57 21.84 -17.15
C LEU A 733 -50.45 20.59 -17.24
N ASP A 734 -50.75 20.10 -18.44
CA ASP A 734 -51.56 18.91 -18.70
C ASP A 734 -50.75 17.59 -18.69
N GLU A 735 -49.57 17.57 -18.06
CA GLU A 735 -48.74 16.36 -18.00
C GLU A 735 -49.37 15.24 -17.15
N ASP A 736 -49.53 14.06 -17.77
CA ASP A 736 -50.10 12.87 -17.15
C ASP A 736 -49.08 12.04 -16.34
N TYR A 737 -47.80 11.99 -16.75
CA TYR A 737 -46.83 11.07 -16.14
C TYR A 737 -46.32 11.56 -14.79
N TYR A 738 -45.92 12.83 -14.69
CA TYR A 738 -45.27 13.38 -13.50
C TYR A 738 -46.02 14.60 -12.98
N VAL A 739 -46.52 14.47 -11.76
CA VAL A 739 -47.09 15.59 -10.97
C VAL A 739 -46.07 16.73 -10.85
N ASP A 740 -44.79 16.39 -10.71
CA ASP A 740 -43.71 17.37 -10.59
C ASP A 740 -43.60 18.31 -11.80
N THR A 741 -43.87 17.81 -13.03
CA THR A 741 -43.88 18.65 -14.23
C THR A 741 -44.97 19.71 -14.12
N ARG A 742 -46.18 19.32 -13.72
CA ARG A 742 -47.30 20.24 -13.55
C ARG A 742 -46.99 21.28 -12.47
N ARG A 743 -46.42 20.84 -11.33
CA ARG A 743 -46.02 21.72 -10.24
C ARG A 743 -44.93 22.73 -10.65
N ALA A 744 -43.88 22.28 -11.32
CA ALA A 744 -42.84 23.17 -11.86
C ALA A 744 -43.43 24.18 -12.86
N THR A 745 -44.37 23.73 -13.68
CA THR A 745 -45.03 24.58 -14.66
C THR A 745 -45.97 25.62 -14.02
N CYS A 746 -46.61 25.30 -12.89
CA CYS A 746 -47.35 26.29 -12.10
C CYS A 746 -46.45 27.46 -11.64
N HIS A 747 -45.22 27.13 -11.21
CA HIS A 747 -44.22 28.12 -10.84
C HIS A 747 -43.74 28.95 -12.05
N VAL A 748 -43.57 28.32 -13.22
CA VAL A 748 -43.33 29.04 -14.49
C VAL A 748 -44.46 30.04 -14.78
N MET A 749 -45.73 29.62 -14.66
CA MET A 749 -46.89 30.50 -14.87
C MET A 749 -46.90 31.70 -13.93
N GLN A 750 -46.61 31.48 -12.64
CA GLN A 750 -46.48 32.57 -11.67
C GLN A 750 -45.44 33.60 -12.12
N HIS A 751 -44.28 33.16 -12.61
CA HIS A 751 -43.23 34.07 -13.02
C HIS A 751 -43.47 34.75 -14.38
N ILE A 752 -44.17 34.10 -15.32
CA ILE A 752 -44.66 34.76 -16.53
C ILE A 752 -45.54 35.95 -16.16
N LEU A 753 -46.51 35.75 -15.24
CA LEU A 753 -47.39 36.81 -14.75
C LEU A 753 -46.63 37.87 -13.96
N ARG A 754 -45.66 37.47 -13.13
CA ARG A 754 -44.83 38.41 -12.36
C ARG A 754 -44.00 39.34 -13.27
N ILE A 755 -43.47 38.82 -14.37
CA ILE A 755 -42.58 39.56 -15.28
C ILE A 755 -43.39 40.42 -16.24
N ALA A 756 -44.42 39.85 -16.88
CA ALA A 756 -45.14 40.50 -17.98
C ALA A 756 -46.53 41.01 -17.61
N GLY A 757 -47.08 40.62 -16.46
CA GLY A 757 -48.49 40.83 -16.12
C GLY A 757 -48.95 42.27 -16.32
N THR A 758 -48.30 43.25 -15.71
CA THR A 758 -48.76 44.66 -15.74
C THR A 758 -48.96 45.23 -17.14
N GLU A 759 -48.22 44.73 -18.13
CA GLU A 759 -48.26 45.19 -19.53
C GLU A 759 -48.81 44.10 -20.48
N MET A 760 -49.32 42.99 -19.95
CA MET A 760 -49.78 41.85 -20.73
C MET A 760 -51.11 42.17 -21.42
N PRO A 761 -51.22 41.98 -22.76
CA PRO A 761 -52.47 42.25 -23.45
C PRO A 761 -53.57 41.26 -23.03
N ASP A 762 -54.83 41.73 -23.06
CA ASP A 762 -56.00 41.01 -22.56
C ASP A 762 -56.20 39.64 -23.19
N ASN A 763 -55.87 39.47 -24.48
CA ASN A 763 -55.95 38.18 -25.17
C ASN A 763 -55.08 37.12 -24.48
N GLN A 764 -53.81 37.45 -24.20
CA GLN A 764 -52.86 36.52 -23.64
C GLN A 764 -53.21 36.27 -22.17
N ARG A 765 -53.63 37.33 -21.47
CA ARG A 765 -54.12 37.26 -20.10
C ARG A 765 -55.34 36.34 -19.97
N ASN A 766 -56.33 36.48 -20.87
CA ASN A 766 -57.51 35.60 -20.91
C ASN A 766 -57.09 34.14 -21.12
N THR A 767 -56.16 33.88 -22.05
CA THR A 767 -55.63 32.53 -22.28
C THR A 767 -55.00 31.95 -21.01
N ILE A 768 -54.14 32.72 -20.33
CA ILE A 768 -53.52 32.27 -19.07
C ILE A 768 -54.58 32.05 -17.98
N SER A 769 -55.59 32.93 -17.87
CA SER A 769 -56.65 32.83 -16.85
C SER A 769 -57.38 31.49 -16.91
N VAL A 770 -57.68 31.01 -18.12
CA VAL A 770 -58.34 29.72 -18.33
C VAL A 770 -57.44 28.56 -17.89
N GLU A 771 -56.16 28.60 -18.23
CA GLU A 771 -55.23 27.51 -17.92
C GLU A 771 -54.88 27.43 -16.43
N ILE A 772 -54.73 28.56 -15.75
CA ILE A 772 -54.53 28.57 -14.29
C ILE A 772 -55.80 28.17 -13.54
N GLN A 773 -56.99 28.53 -14.05
CA GLN A 773 -58.29 28.12 -13.48
C GLN A 773 -58.44 26.60 -13.48
N LYS A 774 -58.12 25.93 -14.61
CA LYS A 774 -58.21 24.46 -14.75
C LYS A 774 -57.37 23.68 -13.73
N ARG A 775 -56.36 24.29 -13.12
CA ARG A 775 -55.47 23.62 -12.14
C ARG A 775 -56.00 23.65 -10.72
N LEU A 776 -57.06 24.41 -10.43
CA LEU A 776 -57.76 24.34 -9.14
C LEU A 776 -58.52 23.02 -8.95
N ASP A 777 -58.98 22.44 -10.07
CA ASP A 777 -59.65 21.13 -10.14
C ASP A 777 -58.69 19.96 -10.42
N ASP A 778 -57.38 20.15 -10.23
CA ASP A 778 -56.40 19.09 -10.44
C ASP A 778 -56.60 17.93 -9.44
N SER A 779 -56.35 16.69 -9.85
CA SER A 779 -56.47 15.53 -8.97
C SER A 779 -55.43 15.49 -7.85
N ASN A 780 -54.39 16.33 -7.91
CA ASN A 780 -53.32 16.37 -6.93
C ASN A 780 -53.23 17.72 -6.20
N ASP A 781 -53.39 17.68 -4.87
CA ASP A 781 -53.35 18.87 -4.00
C ASP A 781 -52.05 19.69 -4.11
N SER A 782 -50.90 19.07 -4.42
CA SER A 782 -49.65 19.83 -4.59
C SER A 782 -49.65 20.72 -5.83
N VAL A 783 -50.39 20.34 -6.88
CA VAL A 783 -50.57 21.16 -8.09
C VAL A 783 -51.60 22.26 -7.82
N ARG A 784 -52.70 21.91 -7.15
CA ARG A 784 -53.72 22.88 -6.71
C ARG A 784 -53.12 23.98 -5.85
N LEU A 785 -52.30 23.60 -4.85
CA LEU A 785 -51.54 24.56 -4.04
C LEU A 785 -50.49 25.32 -4.87
N GLY A 786 -49.82 24.64 -5.81
CA GLY A 786 -48.78 25.22 -6.64
C GLY A 786 -49.28 26.31 -7.60
N ILE A 787 -50.52 26.24 -8.08
CA ILE A 787 -51.07 27.24 -9.02
C ILE A 787 -51.63 28.48 -8.33
N VAL A 788 -52.08 28.38 -7.08
CA VAL A 788 -52.72 29.49 -6.36
C VAL A 788 -51.85 30.76 -6.31
N PRO A 789 -50.52 30.71 -6.11
CA PRO A 789 -49.65 31.89 -6.23
C PRO A 789 -49.66 32.55 -7.62
N ALA A 790 -49.84 31.79 -8.70
CA ALA A 790 -49.99 32.34 -10.04
C ALA A 790 -51.34 33.09 -10.16
N ILE A 791 -52.41 32.57 -9.58
CA ILE A 791 -53.73 33.23 -9.53
C ILE A 791 -53.66 34.53 -8.70
N GLY A 792 -52.98 34.51 -7.56
CA GLY A 792 -52.73 35.72 -6.78
C GLY A 792 -51.96 36.78 -7.61
N THR A 793 -50.87 36.38 -8.26
CA THR A 793 -50.08 37.26 -9.14
C THR A 793 -50.91 37.77 -10.33
N PHE A 794 -51.82 36.95 -10.88
CA PHE A 794 -52.73 37.37 -11.95
C PHE A 794 -53.59 38.56 -11.52
N PHE A 795 -54.22 38.47 -10.35
CA PHE A 795 -55.03 39.56 -9.80
C PHE A 795 -54.17 40.78 -9.45
N GLN A 796 -53.00 40.59 -8.84
CA GLN A 796 -52.11 41.70 -8.48
C GLN A 796 -51.66 42.53 -9.69
N THR A 797 -51.48 41.88 -10.84
CA THR A 797 -50.87 42.50 -12.02
C THR A 797 -51.88 42.91 -13.09
N MET A 798 -53.18 42.71 -12.90
CA MET A 798 -54.18 43.12 -13.89
C MET A 798 -54.39 44.64 -13.87
N PRO A 799 -54.56 45.29 -15.04
CA PRO A 799 -54.89 46.71 -15.08
C PRO A 799 -56.32 46.93 -14.58
N SER A 800 -56.60 48.10 -14.02
CA SER A 800 -57.93 48.48 -13.53
C SER A 800 -59.00 48.52 -14.62
N SER A 801 -58.61 48.60 -15.89
CA SER A 801 -59.50 48.58 -17.06
C SER A 801 -59.83 47.18 -17.58
N TYR A 802 -59.29 46.12 -16.97
CA TYR A 802 -59.46 44.75 -17.44
C TYR A 802 -60.91 44.26 -17.21
N THR A 803 -61.40 43.39 -18.11
CA THR A 803 -62.82 43.02 -18.16
C THR A 803 -63.27 42.12 -17.01
N ASP A 804 -64.45 42.40 -16.47
CA ASP A 804 -65.03 41.69 -15.33
C ASP A 804 -65.27 40.20 -15.58
N GLU A 805 -65.52 39.75 -16.82
CA GLU A 805 -66.00 38.39 -17.11
C GLU A 805 -64.95 37.31 -16.82
N ALA A 806 -63.70 37.51 -17.26
CA ALA A 806 -62.60 36.57 -17.03
C ALA A 806 -62.21 36.53 -15.54
N VAL A 807 -62.14 37.72 -14.91
CA VAL A 807 -61.86 37.86 -13.46
C VAL A 807 -62.96 37.20 -12.65
N LYS A 808 -64.23 37.44 -12.99
CA LYS A 808 -65.40 36.86 -12.33
C LYS A 808 -65.42 35.35 -12.45
N SER A 809 -65.10 34.79 -13.62
CA SER A 809 -65.00 33.33 -13.80
C SER A 809 -63.94 32.73 -12.89
N LEU A 810 -62.70 33.24 -12.97
CA LEU A 810 -61.58 32.74 -12.19
C LEU A 810 -61.80 32.90 -10.69
N LEU A 811 -62.27 34.08 -10.24
CA LEU A 811 -62.57 34.35 -8.85
C LEU A 811 -63.71 33.47 -8.33
N SER A 812 -64.78 33.27 -9.11
CA SER A 812 -65.88 32.39 -8.70
C SER A 812 -65.39 30.97 -8.45
N THR A 813 -64.59 30.40 -9.37
CA THR A 813 -64.00 29.07 -9.16
C THR A 813 -63.06 29.06 -7.96
N LEU A 814 -62.21 30.08 -7.82
CA LEU A 814 -61.29 30.19 -6.68
C LEU A 814 -62.05 30.18 -5.34
N LEU A 815 -63.15 30.93 -5.22
CA LEU A 815 -63.94 30.99 -3.98
C LEU A 815 -64.58 29.65 -3.61
N VAL A 816 -64.95 28.80 -4.58
CA VAL A 816 -65.44 27.43 -4.28
C VAL A 816 -64.40 26.65 -3.47
N HIS A 817 -63.12 26.76 -3.81
CA HIS A 817 -62.02 26.07 -3.11
C HIS A 817 -61.64 26.73 -1.77
N MET A 818 -62.29 27.83 -1.39
CA MET A 818 -62.12 28.43 -0.06
C MET A 818 -62.84 27.63 1.03
N ASP A 819 -63.80 26.76 0.66
CA ASP A 819 -64.39 25.75 1.55
C ASP A 819 -63.80 24.35 1.33
N ASP A 820 -62.58 24.23 0.78
CA ASP A 820 -61.96 22.92 0.53
C ASP A 820 -61.80 22.09 1.82
N THR A 821 -61.79 20.76 1.71
CA THR A 821 -61.49 19.88 2.86
C THR A 821 -60.06 20.00 3.37
N ASN A 822 -59.12 20.43 2.54
CA ASN A 822 -57.72 20.64 2.88
C ASN A 822 -57.51 22.09 3.38
N PRO A 823 -57.16 22.28 4.66
CA PRO A 823 -57.02 23.63 5.24
C PRO A 823 -55.86 24.44 4.61
N GLN A 824 -54.84 23.78 4.05
CA GLN A 824 -53.77 24.47 3.34
C GLN A 824 -54.29 25.13 2.06
N ILE A 825 -55.20 24.46 1.35
CA ILE A 825 -55.83 25.00 0.14
C ILE A 825 -56.70 26.19 0.51
N GLN A 826 -57.56 26.05 1.53
CA GLN A 826 -58.40 27.16 2.01
C GLN A 826 -57.58 28.41 2.33
N GLY A 827 -56.49 28.25 3.09
CA GLY A 827 -55.60 29.35 3.46
C GLY A 827 -54.90 29.98 2.26
N ALA A 828 -54.35 29.18 1.35
CA ALA A 828 -53.69 29.67 0.14
C ALA A 828 -54.68 30.42 -0.77
N VAL A 829 -55.87 29.86 -0.98
CA VAL A 829 -56.96 30.42 -1.77
C VAL A 829 -57.41 31.76 -1.19
N CYS A 830 -57.54 31.87 0.14
CA CYS A 830 -57.82 33.13 0.83
C CYS A 830 -56.78 34.20 0.50
N VAL A 831 -55.49 33.87 0.61
CA VAL A 831 -54.41 34.82 0.28
C VAL A 831 -54.47 35.28 -1.18
N ALA A 832 -54.73 34.38 -2.13
CA ALA A 832 -54.89 34.76 -3.54
C ALA A 832 -56.13 35.62 -3.77
N ALA A 833 -57.25 35.32 -3.11
CA ALA A 833 -58.49 36.09 -3.22
C ALA A 833 -58.36 37.50 -2.62
N GLN A 834 -57.53 37.70 -1.59
CA GLN A 834 -57.21 39.03 -1.05
C GLN A 834 -56.60 39.95 -2.11
N ALA A 835 -55.79 39.43 -3.04
CA ALA A 835 -55.28 40.23 -4.15
C ALA A 835 -56.41 40.75 -5.06
N SER A 836 -57.44 39.95 -5.30
CA SER A 836 -58.63 40.39 -6.03
C SER A 836 -59.46 41.38 -5.21
N ALA A 837 -59.54 41.21 -3.88
CA ALA A 837 -60.25 42.13 -2.99
C ALA A 837 -59.66 43.55 -2.99
N ILE A 838 -58.35 43.68 -3.23
CA ILE A 838 -57.68 44.98 -3.35
C ILE A 838 -58.00 45.64 -4.70
N GLN A 839 -58.00 44.87 -5.78
CA GLN A 839 -58.13 45.41 -7.14
C GLN A 839 -59.59 45.59 -7.58
N MET A 840 -60.47 44.67 -7.18
CA MET A 840 -61.89 44.60 -7.57
C MET A 840 -62.79 44.31 -6.36
N PRO A 841 -62.78 45.18 -5.34
CA PRO A 841 -63.43 44.92 -4.06
C PRO A 841 -64.94 44.66 -4.18
N GLN A 842 -65.66 45.42 -5.02
CA GLN A 842 -67.11 45.25 -5.18
C GLN A 842 -67.46 43.87 -5.75
N LEU A 843 -66.70 43.39 -6.74
CA LEU A 843 -66.89 42.07 -7.34
C LEU A 843 -66.66 40.95 -6.31
N VAL A 844 -65.66 41.10 -5.43
CA VAL A 844 -65.42 40.15 -4.34
C VAL A 844 -66.58 40.12 -3.36
N VAL A 845 -67.10 41.29 -2.92
CA VAL A 845 -68.25 41.35 -2.01
C VAL A 845 -69.47 40.67 -2.63
N ASP A 846 -69.77 40.95 -3.89
CA ASP A 846 -70.92 40.39 -4.59
C ASP A 846 -70.83 38.86 -4.71
N LEU A 847 -69.66 38.33 -5.08
CA LEU A 847 -69.45 36.88 -5.24
C LEU A 847 -69.36 36.16 -3.90
N ALA A 848 -68.67 36.73 -2.90
CA ALA A 848 -68.58 36.16 -1.56
C ALA A 848 -69.96 36.08 -0.91
N THR A 849 -70.78 37.13 -1.04
CA THR A 849 -72.17 37.14 -0.53
C THR A 849 -73.02 36.06 -1.21
N LYS A 850 -72.82 35.86 -2.52
CA LYS A 850 -73.55 34.85 -3.29
C LYS A 850 -73.24 33.43 -2.81
N ILE A 851 -71.97 33.10 -2.58
CA ILE A 851 -71.53 31.73 -2.24
C ILE A 851 -71.50 31.44 -0.73
N CYS A 852 -71.58 32.47 0.12
CA CYS A 852 -71.51 32.36 1.59
C CYS A 852 -72.47 31.31 2.18
N LYS A 853 -73.68 31.18 1.63
CA LYS A 853 -74.69 30.21 2.11
C LYS A 853 -74.37 28.75 1.73
N GLU A 854 -73.46 28.54 0.79
CA GLU A 854 -73.08 27.22 0.27
C GLU A 854 -71.86 26.64 0.99
N HIS A 855 -71.11 27.47 1.74
CA HIS A 855 -69.91 27.06 2.47
C HIS A 855 -70.22 26.47 3.84
N ARG A 856 -69.42 25.50 4.30
CA ARG A 856 -69.50 24.94 5.65
C ARG A 856 -69.02 25.91 6.72
N THR A 857 -68.03 26.73 6.39
CA THR A 857 -67.52 27.80 7.27
C THR A 857 -67.32 29.10 6.49
N THR A 858 -67.62 30.24 7.13
CA THR A 858 -67.51 31.55 6.48
C THR A 858 -66.22 32.28 6.83
N THR A 859 -65.38 31.75 7.73
CA THR A 859 -64.22 32.45 8.30
C THR A 859 -63.33 33.16 7.28
N TYR A 860 -62.94 32.48 6.19
CA TYR A 860 -62.11 33.09 5.15
C TYR A 860 -62.89 34.01 4.20
N LEU A 861 -64.17 33.71 3.94
CA LEU A 861 -65.06 34.62 3.20
C LEU A 861 -65.25 35.94 3.95
N ASP A 862 -65.45 35.88 5.27
CA ASP A 862 -65.62 37.04 6.14
C ASP A 862 -64.33 37.90 6.14
N GLN A 863 -63.16 37.26 6.15
CA GLN A 863 -61.87 37.94 6.05
C GLN A 863 -61.70 38.70 4.72
N ILE A 864 -61.93 38.05 3.58
CA ILE A 864 -61.79 38.73 2.27
C ILE A 864 -62.87 39.80 2.07
N THR A 865 -64.09 39.59 2.59
CA THR A 865 -65.19 40.57 2.52
C THR A 865 -64.88 41.79 3.37
N SER A 866 -64.35 41.59 4.59
CA SER A 866 -63.91 42.68 5.47
C SER A 866 -62.78 43.49 4.82
N LEU A 867 -61.82 42.83 4.17
CA LEU A 867 -60.76 43.52 3.43
C LEU A 867 -61.34 44.34 2.26
N ALA A 868 -62.20 43.74 1.44
CA ALA A 868 -62.83 44.42 0.30
C ALA A 868 -63.65 45.65 0.75
N ASN A 869 -64.43 45.55 1.82
CA ASN A 869 -65.19 46.68 2.39
C ASN A 869 -64.25 47.79 2.90
N THR A 870 -63.15 47.44 3.55
CA THR A 870 -62.13 48.42 3.98
C THR A 870 -61.55 49.18 2.78
N VAL A 871 -61.28 48.48 1.67
CA VAL A 871 -60.80 49.10 0.44
C VAL A 871 -61.86 50.03 -0.18
N LEU A 872 -63.14 49.64 -0.17
CA LEU A 872 -64.25 50.49 -0.63
C LEU A 872 -64.44 51.74 0.23
N GLU A 873 -64.33 51.62 1.54
CA GLU A 873 -64.46 52.73 2.49
C GLU A 873 -63.31 53.74 2.35
N THR A 874 -62.07 53.25 2.18
CA THR A 874 -60.91 54.11 1.95
C THR A 874 -60.98 54.84 0.61
N SER A 875 -61.38 54.18 -0.48
CA SER A 875 -61.54 54.80 -1.81
C SER A 875 -62.75 55.75 -1.92
N SER A 876 -63.73 55.66 -1.03
CA SER A 876 -64.84 56.62 -0.93
C SER A 876 -64.56 57.79 0.04
N SER A 877 -63.45 57.75 0.78
CA SER A 877 -63.02 58.80 1.72
C SER A 877 -61.98 59.78 1.19
N GLU A 878 -61.44 59.58 -0.01
CA GLU A 878 -60.63 60.59 -0.71
C GLU A 878 -61.53 61.72 -1.24
N PRO A 879 -61.27 63.00 -0.90
CA PRO A 879 -62.04 64.11 -1.47
C PRO A 879 -61.76 64.18 -2.98
N PRO A 880 -62.73 64.62 -3.81
CA PRO A 880 -62.49 64.79 -5.23
C PRO A 880 -61.34 65.78 -5.41
N ALA A 881 -60.29 65.37 -6.13
CA ALA A 881 -59.27 66.28 -6.63
C ALA A 881 -59.98 67.32 -7.51
N GLY A 882 -60.20 68.51 -6.94
CA GLY A 882 -60.75 69.66 -7.64
C GLY A 882 -59.68 70.41 -8.43
N SER A 883 -60.17 70.99 -9.54
CA SER A 883 -59.58 71.99 -10.47
C SER A 883 -58.39 71.57 -11.33
#